data_AF-A0A6A4ZGH4-F1
#
_entry.id   AF-A0A6A4ZGH4-F1
#
_cell.length_a   1.000
_cell.length_b   1.000
_cell.length_c   1.000
_cell.angle_alpha   90.00
_cell.angle_beta   90.00
_cell.angle_gamma   90.00
#
_symmetry.space_group_name_H-M   'P 1'
#
loop_
_entity.id
_entity.type
_entity.pdbx_description
1 polymer ?
#
loop_
_entity_poly.entity_id
_entity_poly.type
_entity_poly.pdbx_seq_one_letter_code
_entity_poly.pdbx_strand_id
1 'polypeptide(L)'
;MFPHLFPFGRGYTNERGRRVPVSKLQCCRLYCSLSSRRFAQDRYFVMVSFDRFGLDRGFINSNFSTKVRPSMHTPVAKISHDDMRKGLENQDSRRFGRTPKNKFVNKAVGALLRSVECSSSFVWGSNAERRMHRREAFATADRFGQPSLFVTITPNVDGTITLAYLAGGIQVKSLFDVQYLKHMPDKATMQQLAMNDNMASATIFDRSIEAFIKVVVGFDKSTGRPRKTGGLFGHVKAYFGMVETQGRGTLHLHLLVWVHGAPRSTSEYEARFQADLNYEAMVLKYSEGIVSNSLPIDLLETPCKTCEHADPKYEALDPPLTAFEKPRRSEGVLPKEPIMAKCGHCNTMVSSQHLVRQALLHSRPKVWPVELPKLSQSAIDKYLDEEAAFLKSTAGKKYDPERAHDHMRSSFQAYLAGTVHMESNVDYQELLAGARASLEESNTASNTYVAPDKDPFCLDPIYRELSSMPFGPNETRLPDETVLFVIATLASVLQVHWWSHCASCFKQSRNTRAAQMCRYLFPRARVEVGRIGTSAILLVRKLGEEYINGYSDVILRAFKCNHDIQIMIGGAEMAERIYYACKYTTKDQQKVECRTALALAAFDTRIQRELSTAESGEALSDEVKCRRRLASHMFNMTRKQEVAGPLCALYLLRESCAYTSHFYKKMSIRHVLKFLHQHSDTPFQLEVTTNIKVKMRPHLGECDASRIESSNVGSESDSSDLESDEEEDASLLAGPSLPGQSS
;
A
#
# COMPACT_ATOMS: atom_id res chain seq x y z
N MET A 1 -17.49 7.56 -29.09
CA MET A 1 -16.37 6.83 -28.44
C MET A 1 -16.78 5.42 -28.00
N PHE A 2 -18.05 5.13 -27.68
CA PHE A 2 -18.47 3.75 -27.32
C PHE A 2 -19.83 3.40 -27.96
N PRO A 3 -19.90 3.19 -29.29
CA PRO A 3 -21.18 2.89 -29.97
C PRO A 3 -21.82 1.60 -29.46
N HIS A 4 -21.02 0.60 -29.07
CA HIS A 4 -21.52 -0.64 -28.49
C HIS A 4 -22.17 -0.42 -27.11
N LEU A 5 -21.67 0.51 -26.30
CA LEU A 5 -22.26 0.86 -25.00
C LEU A 5 -23.45 1.82 -25.12
N PHE A 6 -23.47 2.64 -26.17
CA PHE A 6 -24.53 3.63 -26.46
C PHE A 6 -25.09 3.44 -27.87
N PRO A 7 -25.78 2.32 -28.17
CA PRO A 7 -26.17 1.95 -29.54
C PRO A 7 -27.14 2.94 -30.19
N PHE A 8 -27.94 3.65 -29.39
CA PHE A 8 -28.91 4.64 -29.89
C PHE A 8 -28.37 6.07 -29.92
N GLY A 9 -27.07 6.27 -29.63
CA GLY A 9 -26.48 7.61 -29.51
C GLY A 9 -27.07 8.46 -28.37
N ARG A 10 -27.82 7.84 -27.44
CA ARG A 10 -28.44 8.47 -26.26
C ARG A 10 -27.86 7.89 -24.98
N GLY A 11 -28.07 8.57 -23.86
CA GLY A 11 -27.58 8.13 -22.56
C GLY A 11 -26.08 8.37 -22.34
N TYR A 12 -25.36 9.12 -23.17
CA TYR A 12 -23.94 9.40 -22.91
C TYR A 12 -23.76 10.54 -21.89
N THR A 13 -22.58 10.67 -21.27
CA THR A 13 -22.34 11.59 -20.14
C THR A 13 -22.54 13.08 -20.47
N ASN A 14 -22.61 13.46 -21.75
CA ASN A 14 -22.82 14.84 -22.23
C ASN A 14 -24.25 15.09 -22.77
N GLU A 15 -25.17 14.14 -22.62
CA GLU A 15 -26.53 14.29 -23.13
C GLU A 15 -27.25 15.48 -22.47
N ARG A 16 -27.75 16.38 -23.32
CA ARG A 16 -28.53 17.57 -22.91
C ARG A 16 -29.99 17.20 -22.70
N GLY A 17 -30.67 17.86 -21.76
CA GLY A 17 -32.10 17.65 -21.52
C GLY A 17 -32.44 16.42 -20.66
N ARG A 18 -31.48 15.91 -19.87
CA ARG A 18 -31.77 14.88 -18.85
C ARG A 18 -32.78 15.42 -17.84
N ARG A 19 -33.77 14.59 -17.49
CA ARG A 19 -34.79 14.94 -16.47
C ARG A 19 -34.16 15.28 -15.11
N VAL A 20 -33.11 14.54 -14.73
CA VAL A 20 -32.33 14.80 -13.52
C VAL A 20 -30.94 15.28 -13.93
N PRO A 21 -30.53 16.50 -13.54
CA PRO A 21 -29.17 16.98 -13.76
C PRO A 21 -28.18 16.15 -12.95
N VAL A 22 -27.21 15.52 -13.63
CA VAL A 22 -26.14 14.74 -13.00
C VAL A 22 -24.82 15.17 -13.61
N SER A 23 -23.77 15.32 -12.79
CA SER A 23 -22.44 15.64 -13.30
C SER A 23 -21.90 14.51 -14.17
N LYS A 24 -21.03 14.83 -15.13
CA LYS A 24 -20.44 13.83 -16.04
C LYS A 24 -19.76 12.68 -15.30
N LEU A 25 -19.04 13.01 -14.22
CA LEU A 25 -18.36 12.02 -13.38
C LEU A 25 -19.35 11.16 -12.60
N GLN A 26 -20.40 11.75 -12.00
CA GLN A 26 -21.43 10.97 -11.31
C GLN A 26 -22.20 10.05 -12.25
N CYS A 27 -22.44 10.51 -13.48
CA CYS A 27 -23.01 9.70 -14.54
C CYS A 27 -22.10 8.52 -14.91
N CYS A 28 -20.79 8.74 -15.01
CA CYS A 28 -19.82 7.67 -15.24
C CYS A 28 -19.77 6.65 -14.09
N ARG A 29 -19.76 7.13 -12.83
CA ARG A 29 -19.84 6.28 -11.64
C ARG A 29 -21.08 5.39 -11.68
N LEU A 30 -22.25 5.98 -11.96
CA LEU A 30 -23.49 5.23 -12.09
C LEU A 30 -23.38 4.12 -13.14
N TYR A 31 -22.80 4.40 -14.32
CA TYR A 31 -22.60 3.39 -15.37
C TYR A 31 -21.73 2.23 -14.92
N CYS A 32 -20.63 2.52 -14.23
CA CYS A 32 -19.77 1.50 -13.63
C CYS A 32 -20.43 0.74 -12.46
N SER A 33 -21.53 1.25 -11.90
CA SER A 33 -22.31 0.61 -10.83
C SER A 33 -23.56 -0.11 -11.32
N LEU A 34 -23.87 -0.09 -12.63
CA LEU A 34 -25.02 -0.81 -13.17
C LEU A 34 -24.86 -2.33 -13.02
N SER A 35 -25.98 -3.01 -12.75
CA SER A 35 -26.02 -4.46 -12.57
C SER A 35 -25.58 -5.24 -13.80
N SER A 36 -25.74 -4.68 -15.00
CA SER A 36 -25.29 -5.33 -16.25
C SER A 36 -23.77 -5.43 -16.36
N ARG A 37 -23.00 -4.72 -15.53
CA ARG A 37 -21.53 -4.62 -15.52
C ARG A 37 -20.86 -4.21 -16.83
N ARG A 38 -21.60 -4.06 -17.94
CA ARG A 38 -21.09 -3.81 -19.29
C ARG A 38 -20.15 -2.61 -19.43
N PHE A 39 -20.28 -1.61 -18.56
CA PHE A 39 -19.40 -0.44 -18.53
C PHE A 39 -18.16 -0.66 -17.66
N ALA A 40 -18.33 -1.35 -16.53
CA ALA A 40 -17.24 -1.70 -15.64
C ALA A 40 -16.29 -2.73 -16.27
N GLN A 41 -16.86 -3.66 -17.04
CA GLN A 41 -16.16 -4.74 -17.75
C GLN A 41 -15.80 -4.40 -19.20
N ASP A 42 -16.12 -3.20 -19.66
CA ASP A 42 -15.65 -2.76 -20.97
C ASP A 42 -14.14 -2.55 -20.95
N ARG A 43 -13.46 -3.08 -21.97
CA ARG A 43 -12.00 -3.05 -22.09
C ARG A 43 -11.38 -1.66 -21.97
N TYR A 44 -12.09 -0.60 -22.35
CA TYR A 44 -11.54 0.75 -22.44
C TYR A 44 -12.30 1.80 -21.65
N PHE A 45 -13.59 1.60 -21.33
CA PHE A 45 -14.45 2.62 -20.76
C PHE A 45 -13.88 3.23 -19.46
N VAL A 46 -13.44 2.40 -18.52
CA VAL A 46 -12.87 2.83 -17.23
C VAL A 46 -11.59 3.63 -17.45
N MET A 47 -10.65 3.11 -18.25
CA MET A 47 -9.36 3.76 -18.51
C MET A 47 -9.51 5.08 -19.26
N VAL A 48 -10.35 5.11 -20.31
CA VAL A 48 -10.63 6.32 -21.09
C VAL A 48 -11.36 7.36 -20.25
N SER A 49 -12.28 6.94 -19.39
CA SER A 49 -12.97 7.86 -18.47
C SER A 49 -12.00 8.48 -17.48
N PHE A 50 -11.12 7.67 -16.88
CA PHE A 50 -10.05 8.13 -16.00
C PHE A 50 -9.18 9.20 -16.68
N ASP A 51 -8.66 8.89 -17.87
CA ASP A 51 -7.80 9.81 -18.64
C ASP A 51 -8.55 11.10 -18.99
N ARG A 52 -9.79 10.99 -19.50
CA ARG A 52 -10.58 12.15 -19.91
C ARG A 52 -10.89 13.08 -18.75
N PHE A 53 -11.31 12.55 -17.61
CA PHE A 53 -11.62 13.37 -16.44
C PHE A 53 -10.37 13.97 -15.82
N GLY A 54 -9.27 13.22 -15.72
CA GLY A 54 -7.98 13.73 -15.26
C GLY A 54 -7.45 14.86 -16.14
N LEU A 55 -7.44 14.68 -17.45
CA LEU A 55 -6.98 15.68 -18.42
C LEU A 55 -7.89 16.92 -18.45
N ASP A 56 -9.22 16.76 -18.38
CA ASP A 56 -10.14 17.90 -18.34
C ASP A 56 -9.83 18.82 -17.15
N ARG A 57 -9.53 18.27 -15.97
CA ARG A 57 -9.12 19.05 -14.79
C ARG A 57 -7.82 19.81 -15.03
N GLY A 58 -6.82 19.14 -15.61
CA GLY A 58 -5.55 19.76 -16.00
C GLY A 58 -5.75 20.90 -17.01
N PHE A 59 -6.53 20.67 -18.07
CA PHE A 59 -6.80 21.68 -19.09
C PHE A 59 -7.59 22.87 -18.55
N ILE A 60 -8.61 22.64 -17.72
CA ILE A 60 -9.36 23.71 -17.05
C ILE A 60 -8.41 24.56 -16.22
N ASN A 61 -7.54 23.93 -15.41
CA ASN A 61 -6.57 24.66 -14.61
C ASN A 61 -5.56 25.45 -15.46
N SER A 62 -5.05 24.86 -16.55
CA SER A 62 -4.11 25.51 -17.46
C SER A 62 -4.72 26.76 -18.12
N ASN A 63 -5.98 26.67 -18.55
CA ASN A 63 -6.73 27.77 -19.15
C ASN A 63 -7.05 28.85 -18.12
N PHE A 64 -7.44 28.46 -16.91
CA PHE A 64 -7.71 29.41 -15.83
C PHE A 64 -6.42 30.14 -15.41
N SER A 65 -5.32 29.43 -15.20
CA SER A 65 -4.02 30.00 -14.81
C SER A 65 -3.51 31.04 -15.80
N THR A 66 -3.66 30.77 -17.11
CA THR A 66 -3.23 31.68 -18.17
C THR A 66 -4.08 32.95 -18.23
N LYS A 67 -5.40 32.83 -18.02
CA LYS A 67 -6.32 33.98 -17.98
C LYS A 67 -6.17 34.86 -16.75
N VAL A 68 -5.92 34.28 -15.59
CA VAL A 68 -5.83 35.02 -14.31
C VAL A 68 -4.51 35.76 -14.16
N ARG A 69 -3.45 35.32 -14.84
CA ARG A 69 -2.08 35.86 -14.70
C ARG A 69 -1.43 36.16 -16.07
N PRO A 70 -2.06 36.98 -16.94
CA PRO A 70 -1.56 37.19 -18.30
C PRO A 70 -0.13 37.74 -18.32
N SER A 71 0.21 38.65 -17.40
CA SER A 71 1.56 39.23 -17.31
C SER A 71 2.69 38.21 -17.08
N MET A 72 2.42 37.07 -16.43
CA MET A 72 3.40 36.00 -16.27
C MET A 72 3.48 35.08 -17.49
N HIS A 73 2.45 35.06 -18.32
CA HIS A 73 2.20 34.03 -19.32
C HIS A 73 2.38 34.52 -20.75
N THR A 74 1.99 35.75 -21.09
CA THR A 74 2.20 36.32 -22.44
C THR A 74 3.66 36.21 -22.93
N PRO A 75 4.70 36.43 -22.08
CA PRO A 75 6.10 36.24 -22.50
C PRO A 75 6.45 34.81 -22.97
N VAL A 76 5.65 33.79 -22.60
CA VAL A 76 5.84 32.38 -23.00
C VAL A 76 5.70 32.20 -24.51
N ALA A 77 4.93 33.04 -25.19
CA ALA A 77 4.75 33.01 -26.64
C ALA A 77 6.07 33.29 -27.40
N LYS A 78 7.03 33.96 -26.75
CA LYS A 78 8.30 34.39 -27.34
C LYS A 78 9.49 33.51 -26.94
N ILE A 79 9.24 32.43 -26.18
CA ILE A 79 10.30 31.47 -25.80
C ILE A 79 10.82 30.77 -27.05
N SER A 80 12.14 30.74 -27.20
CA SER A 80 12.85 29.98 -28.24
C SER A 80 13.11 28.53 -27.81
N HIS A 81 13.46 27.67 -28.77
CA HIS A 81 13.93 26.32 -28.47
C HIS A 81 15.11 26.34 -27.48
N ASP A 82 16.10 27.22 -27.70
CA ASP A 82 17.29 27.27 -26.86
C ASP A 82 16.98 27.72 -25.42
N ASP A 83 16.08 28.69 -25.27
CA ASP A 83 15.56 29.11 -23.95
C ASP A 83 14.94 27.92 -23.20
N MET A 84 14.11 27.14 -23.90
CA MET A 84 13.43 25.99 -23.32
C MET A 84 14.41 24.87 -22.94
N ARG A 85 15.38 24.55 -23.82
CA ARG A 85 16.45 23.58 -23.57
C ARG A 85 17.21 23.93 -22.28
N LYS A 86 17.73 25.16 -22.18
CA LYS A 86 18.47 25.65 -21.01
C LYS A 86 17.65 25.59 -19.72
N GLY A 87 16.35 25.90 -19.82
CA GLY A 87 15.43 25.84 -18.68
C GLY A 87 15.15 24.40 -18.21
N LEU A 88 15.00 23.45 -19.12
CA LEU A 88 14.81 22.03 -18.81
C LEU A 88 16.07 21.42 -18.20
N GLU A 89 17.26 21.69 -18.76
CA GLU A 89 18.56 21.25 -18.19
C GLU A 89 18.76 21.73 -16.75
N ASN A 90 18.38 22.99 -16.48
CA ASN A 90 18.39 23.54 -15.13
C ASN A 90 17.36 22.88 -14.22
N GLN A 91 16.17 22.55 -14.74
CA GLN A 91 15.15 21.84 -13.98
C GLN A 91 15.61 20.43 -13.61
N ASP A 92 16.25 19.70 -14.53
CA ASP A 92 16.82 18.38 -14.27
C ASP A 92 17.99 18.44 -13.31
N SER A 93 18.92 19.40 -13.48
CA SER A 93 20.01 19.61 -12.52
C SER A 93 19.48 19.76 -11.09
N ARG A 94 18.45 20.60 -10.90
CA ARG A 94 17.79 20.80 -9.60
C ARG A 94 17.12 19.53 -9.07
N ARG A 95 16.56 18.67 -9.93
CA ARG A 95 15.98 17.39 -9.50
C ARG A 95 17.03 16.43 -8.97
N PHE A 96 18.20 16.40 -9.60
CA PHE A 96 19.34 15.60 -9.15
C PHE A 96 20.12 16.25 -8.00
N GLY A 97 19.60 17.32 -7.39
CA GLY A 97 20.28 18.04 -6.31
C GLY A 97 21.55 18.79 -6.77
N ARG A 98 21.75 18.94 -8.07
CA ARG A 98 22.93 19.59 -8.66
C ARG A 98 22.67 21.08 -8.88
N THR A 99 23.73 21.87 -8.83
CA THR A 99 23.67 23.30 -9.19
C THR A 99 23.21 23.47 -10.64
N PRO A 100 22.34 24.45 -10.94
CA PRO A 100 21.89 24.70 -12.31
C PRO A 100 23.07 24.97 -13.25
N LYS A 101 23.12 24.28 -14.40
CA LYS A 101 24.18 24.45 -15.41
C LYS A 101 24.19 25.84 -16.05
N ASN A 102 23.02 26.41 -16.30
CA ASN A 102 22.85 27.68 -16.99
C ASN A 102 22.56 28.81 -15.99
N LYS A 103 23.45 29.80 -15.86
CA LYS A 103 23.28 30.93 -14.93
C LYS A 103 22.13 31.87 -15.33
N PHE A 104 21.92 32.05 -16.63
CA PHE A 104 20.87 32.90 -17.19
C PHE A 104 19.84 32.03 -17.92
N VAL A 105 18.60 32.04 -17.41
CA VAL A 105 17.45 31.41 -18.06
C VAL A 105 16.34 32.43 -18.16
N ASN A 106 15.72 32.50 -19.34
CA ASN A 106 14.57 33.34 -19.60
C ASN A 106 13.48 33.11 -18.52
N LYS A 107 13.07 34.18 -17.82
CA LYS A 107 12.09 34.11 -16.72
C LYS A 107 10.76 33.50 -17.18
N ALA A 108 10.40 33.67 -18.47
CA ALA A 108 9.21 33.10 -19.08
C ALA A 108 9.25 31.56 -19.09
N VAL A 109 10.42 30.94 -19.31
CA VAL A 109 10.59 29.48 -19.25
C VAL A 109 10.30 28.97 -17.85
N GLY A 110 10.84 29.65 -16.83
CA GLY A 110 10.54 29.34 -15.43
C GLY A 110 9.05 29.47 -15.11
N ALA A 111 8.36 30.48 -15.66
CA ALA A 111 6.92 30.66 -15.49
C ALA A 111 6.10 29.56 -16.19
N LEU A 112 6.49 29.17 -17.40
CA LEU A 112 5.89 28.05 -18.14
C LEU A 112 6.04 26.75 -17.35
N LEU A 113 7.27 26.35 -17.00
CA LEU A 113 7.55 25.08 -16.32
C LEU A 113 6.86 24.96 -14.95
N ARG A 114 6.79 26.06 -14.17
CA ARG A 114 6.03 26.07 -12.91
C ARG A 114 4.53 25.91 -13.15
N SER A 115 4.01 26.50 -14.21
CA SER A 115 2.59 26.44 -14.54
C SER A 115 2.20 25.08 -15.09
N VAL A 116 3.08 24.45 -15.88
CA VAL A 116 2.96 23.05 -16.30
C VAL A 116 2.85 22.18 -15.06
N GLU A 117 3.82 22.26 -14.13
CA GLU A 117 3.79 21.44 -12.91
C GLU A 117 2.52 21.69 -12.08
N CYS A 118 2.08 22.95 -11.97
CA CYS A 118 0.84 23.30 -11.28
C CYS A 118 -0.39 22.69 -11.95
N SER A 119 -0.53 22.78 -13.27
CA SER A 119 -1.69 22.22 -13.99
C SER A 119 -1.63 20.70 -14.06
N SER A 120 -0.44 20.12 -14.20
CA SER A 120 -0.22 18.67 -14.09
C SER A 120 -0.68 18.14 -12.74
N SER A 121 -0.56 18.90 -11.63
CA SER A 121 -1.06 18.45 -10.31
C SER A 121 -2.57 18.24 -10.21
N PHE A 122 -3.34 18.65 -11.23
CA PHE A 122 -4.78 18.37 -11.35
C PHE A 122 -5.09 17.17 -12.26
N VAL A 123 -4.08 16.64 -12.97
CA VAL A 123 -4.18 15.43 -13.77
C VAL A 123 -3.98 14.23 -12.84
N TRP A 124 -5.00 13.38 -12.79
CA TRP A 124 -4.99 12.20 -11.93
C TRP A 124 -3.84 11.25 -12.23
N GLY A 125 -3.29 10.67 -11.17
CA GLY A 125 -2.13 9.79 -11.24
C GLY A 125 -0.81 10.54 -11.31
N SER A 126 -0.79 11.79 -11.81
CA SER A 126 0.45 12.48 -12.16
C SER A 126 1.48 12.57 -11.02
N ASN A 127 2.76 12.55 -11.36
CA ASN A 127 3.83 12.81 -10.38
C ASN A 127 3.68 14.19 -9.69
N ALA A 128 3.08 15.17 -10.39
CA ALA A 128 2.80 16.47 -9.81
C ALA A 128 1.68 16.42 -8.75
N GLU A 129 0.65 15.58 -8.94
CA GLU A 129 -0.39 15.32 -7.95
C GLU A 129 0.19 14.61 -6.72
N ARG A 130 1.02 13.58 -6.91
CA ARG A 130 1.71 12.89 -5.82
C ARG A 130 2.59 13.83 -4.99
N ARG A 131 3.33 14.73 -5.65
CA ARG A 131 4.11 15.79 -4.96
C ARG A 131 3.24 16.79 -4.21
N MET A 132 2.03 17.07 -4.69
CA MET A 132 1.07 17.88 -3.96
C MET A 132 0.65 17.18 -2.66
N HIS A 133 0.25 15.91 -2.74
CA HIS A 133 -0.07 15.09 -1.57
C HIS A 133 1.10 14.98 -0.59
N ARG A 134 2.35 14.96 -1.09
CA ARG A 134 3.54 14.98 -0.22
C ARG A 134 3.59 16.22 0.66
N ARG A 135 3.24 17.37 0.10
CA ARG A 135 3.19 18.64 0.85
C ARG A 135 2.08 18.62 1.90
N GLU A 136 0.98 17.94 1.63
CA GLU A 136 -0.13 17.76 2.59
C GLU A 136 0.29 16.83 3.75
N ALA A 137 1.02 15.75 3.46
CA ALA A 137 1.63 14.91 4.49
C ALA A 137 2.57 15.72 5.39
N PHE A 138 3.47 16.53 4.80
CA PHE A 138 4.35 17.39 5.57
C PHE A 138 3.61 18.49 6.34
N ALA A 139 2.54 19.06 5.79
CA ALA A 139 1.71 20.02 6.52
C ALA A 139 1.01 19.37 7.73
N THR A 140 0.66 18.09 7.63
CA THR A 140 0.12 17.30 8.74
C THR A 140 1.17 17.11 9.83
N ALA A 141 2.39 16.73 9.42
CA ALA A 141 3.51 16.56 10.34
C ALA A 141 3.89 17.89 11.03
N ASP A 142 3.90 19.00 10.29
CA ASP A 142 4.13 20.34 10.86
C ASP A 142 3.08 20.69 11.92
N ARG A 143 1.80 20.40 11.65
CA ARG A 143 0.71 20.67 12.58
C ARG A 143 0.73 19.77 13.82
N PHE A 144 0.93 18.48 13.65
CA PHE A 144 0.71 17.48 14.71
C PHE A 144 2.01 16.93 15.33
N GLY A 145 3.18 17.28 14.78
CA GLY A 145 4.46 16.71 15.14
C GLY A 145 4.77 15.46 14.32
N GLN A 146 5.70 14.64 14.79
CA GLN A 146 6.02 13.38 14.13
C GLN A 146 4.85 12.37 14.20
N PRO A 147 4.60 11.60 13.11
CA PRO A 147 3.65 10.51 13.13
C PRO A 147 4.09 9.43 14.12
N SER A 148 3.10 8.81 14.77
CA SER A 148 3.29 7.79 15.81
C SER A 148 3.35 6.39 15.25
N LEU A 149 2.71 6.14 14.11
CA LEU A 149 2.66 4.83 13.44
C LEU A 149 2.78 5.01 11.93
N PHE A 150 3.50 4.09 11.30
CA PHE A 150 3.48 3.90 9.85
C PHE A 150 2.86 2.53 9.58
N VAL A 151 1.70 2.56 8.91
CA VAL A 151 0.89 1.38 8.66
C VAL A 151 0.84 1.15 7.17
N THR A 152 1.04 -0.09 6.75
CA THR A 152 0.77 -0.51 5.37
C THR A 152 -0.30 -1.59 5.37
N ILE A 153 -1.20 -1.57 4.39
CA ILE A 153 -2.27 -2.57 4.26
C ILE A 153 -2.58 -2.87 2.79
N THR A 154 -2.73 -4.14 2.46
CA THR A 154 -2.97 -4.64 1.10
C THR A 154 -4.22 -5.53 1.08
N PRO A 155 -5.45 -4.96 1.11
CA PRO A 155 -6.68 -5.75 1.07
C PRO A 155 -6.66 -6.77 -0.08
N ASN A 156 -7.18 -7.98 0.17
CA ASN A 156 -7.32 -9.01 -0.85
C ASN A 156 -8.45 -8.63 -1.81
N VAL A 157 -8.10 -8.15 -3.01
CA VAL A 157 -9.04 -7.61 -4.00
C VAL A 157 -9.16 -8.44 -5.26
N ASP A 158 -8.38 -9.52 -5.37
CA ASP A 158 -8.28 -10.39 -6.54
C ASP A 158 -8.62 -11.86 -6.22
N GLY A 159 -8.65 -12.24 -4.94
CA GLY A 159 -8.88 -13.61 -4.48
C GLY A 159 -10.05 -13.78 -3.51
N THR A 160 -11.03 -12.87 -3.47
CA THR A 160 -12.16 -12.96 -2.52
C THR A 160 -13.50 -13.27 -3.18
N ILE A 161 -14.40 -13.93 -2.46
CA ILE A 161 -15.77 -14.17 -2.93
C ILE A 161 -16.50 -12.86 -3.20
N THR A 162 -16.21 -11.83 -2.40
CA THR A 162 -16.77 -10.49 -2.61
C THR A 162 -16.42 -9.96 -4.00
N LEU A 163 -15.22 -10.22 -4.51
CA LEU A 163 -14.86 -9.90 -5.89
C LEU A 163 -15.69 -10.70 -6.87
N ALA A 164 -15.77 -12.02 -6.70
CA ALA A 164 -16.53 -12.87 -7.61
C ALA A 164 -17.99 -12.41 -7.71
N TYR A 165 -18.59 -12.01 -6.58
CA TYR A 165 -19.94 -11.48 -6.53
C TYR A 165 -20.05 -10.12 -7.23
N LEU A 166 -19.19 -9.17 -6.89
CA LEU A 166 -19.24 -7.81 -7.47
C LEU A 166 -18.92 -7.80 -8.98
N ALA A 167 -18.09 -8.74 -9.44
CA ALA A 167 -17.78 -8.95 -10.84
C ALA A 167 -18.86 -9.77 -11.59
N GLY A 168 -19.89 -10.27 -10.89
CA GLY A 168 -20.96 -11.07 -11.49
C GLY A 168 -20.56 -12.51 -11.87
N GLY A 169 -19.43 -12.99 -11.36
CA GLY A 169 -18.97 -14.38 -11.55
C GLY A 169 -19.73 -15.39 -10.69
N ILE A 170 -20.37 -14.94 -9.60
CA ILE A 170 -21.27 -15.74 -8.77
C ILE A 170 -22.53 -14.95 -8.43
N GLN A 171 -23.58 -15.67 -8.07
CA GLN A 171 -24.83 -15.08 -7.57
C GLN A 171 -25.12 -15.62 -6.17
N VAL A 172 -25.15 -14.72 -5.19
CA VAL A 172 -25.57 -15.01 -3.82
C VAL A 172 -26.69 -14.04 -3.44
N LYS A 173 -27.71 -14.51 -2.70
CA LYS A 173 -28.83 -13.67 -2.27
C LYS A 173 -28.63 -13.16 -0.84
N SER A 174 -27.90 -13.91 -0.02
CA SER A 174 -27.51 -13.57 1.35
C SER A 174 -26.03 -13.90 1.63
N LEU A 175 -25.46 -13.27 2.66
CA LEU A 175 -24.16 -13.66 3.22
C LEU A 175 -24.15 -15.10 3.75
N PHE A 176 -25.29 -15.65 4.17
CA PHE A 176 -25.39 -17.06 4.58
C PHE A 176 -25.24 -18.02 3.39
N ASP A 177 -25.72 -17.63 2.21
CA ASP A 177 -25.61 -18.44 0.98
C ASP A 177 -24.15 -18.60 0.53
N VAL A 178 -23.26 -17.67 0.94
CA VAL A 178 -21.84 -17.69 0.60
C VAL A 178 -21.13 -18.92 1.15
N GLN A 179 -21.53 -19.38 2.34
CA GLN A 179 -20.93 -20.56 2.98
C GLN A 179 -21.36 -21.88 2.32
N TYR A 180 -22.42 -21.86 1.52
CA TYR A 180 -22.95 -23.02 0.80
C TYR A 180 -22.54 -23.06 -0.68
N LEU A 181 -21.62 -22.20 -1.09
CA LEU A 181 -21.05 -22.26 -2.44
C LEU A 181 -20.29 -23.59 -2.58
N LYS A 182 -20.98 -24.60 -3.13
CA LYS A 182 -20.44 -25.95 -3.35
C LYS A 182 -19.10 -25.94 -4.09
N HIS A 183 -18.91 -24.97 -4.98
CA HIS A 183 -17.68 -24.78 -5.73
C HIS A 183 -17.27 -23.32 -5.72
N MET A 184 -16.19 -23.05 -5.00
CA MET A 184 -15.46 -21.81 -5.11
C MET A 184 -14.84 -21.69 -6.51
N PRO A 185 -14.89 -20.52 -7.18
CA PRO A 185 -14.14 -20.32 -8.40
C PRO A 185 -12.66 -20.63 -8.16
N ASP A 186 -12.04 -21.31 -9.12
CA ASP A 186 -10.62 -21.58 -9.03
C ASP A 186 -9.80 -20.27 -9.13
N LYS A 187 -8.52 -20.36 -8.80
CA LYS A 187 -7.62 -19.20 -8.77
C LYS A 187 -7.53 -18.50 -10.14
N ALA A 188 -7.55 -19.26 -11.23
CA ALA A 188 -7.46 -18.72 -12.59
C ALA A 188 -8.71 -17.92 -12.94
N THR A 189 -9.89 -18.46 -12.63
CA THR A 189 -11.19 -17.80 -12.79
C THR A 189 -11.27 -16.53 -11.95
N MET A 190 -10.81 -16.58 -10.69
CA MET A 190 -10.74 -15.40 -9.82
C MET A 190 -9.87 -14.29 -10.41
N GLN A 191 -8.69 -14.63 -10.91
CA GLN A 191 -7.80 -13.67 -11.57
C GLN A 191 -8.43 -13.05 -12.83
N GLN A 192 -9.11 -13.86 -13.65
CA GLN A 192 -9.83 -13.35 -14.82
C GLN A 192 -10.95 -12.38 -14.43
N LEU A 193 -11.73 -12.69 -13.39
CA LEU A 193 -12.76 -11.79 -12.87
C LEU A 193 -12.16 -10.47 -12.36
N ALA A 194 -11.04 -10.53 -11.62
CA ALA A 194 -10.33 -9.35 -11.13
C ALA A 194 -9.86 -8.44 -12.29
N MET A 195 -9.25 -9.04 -13.31
CA MET A 195 -8.71 -8.33 -14.48
C MET A 195 -9.81 -7.72 -15.34
N ASN A 196 -10.93 -8.43 -15.49
CA ASN A 196 -12.06 -7.98 -16.28
C ASN A 196 -12.85 -6.87 -15.58
N ASP A 197 -12.81 -6.78 -14.25
CA ASP A 197 -13.61 -5.82 -13.48
C ASP A 197 -12.77 -5.03 -12.45
N ASN A 198 -11.99 -4.08 -12.97
CA ASN A 198 -11.20 -3.15 -12.15
C ASN A 198 -12.07 -2.31 -11.19
N MET A 199 -13.33 -2.05 -11.55
CA MET A 199 -14.25 -1.31 -10.69
C MET A 199 -14.65 -2.13 -9.46
N ALA A 200 -14.86 -3.44 -9.60
CA ALA A 200 -15.10 -4.34 -8.48
C ALA A 200 -13.90 -4.37 -7.53
N SER A 201 -12.69 -4.57 -8.07
CA SER A 201 -11.43 -4.55 -7.30
C SER A 201 -11.24 -3.24 -6.52
N ALA A 202 -11.43 -2.09 -7.18
CA ALA A 202 -11.31 -0.78 -6.54
C ALA A 202 -12.40 -0.52 -5.50
N THR A 203 -13.63 -1.03 -5.72
CA THR A 203 -14.73 -0.90 -4.77
C THR A 203 -14.46 -1.68 -3.48
N ILE A 204 -13.92 -2.90 -3.60
CA ILE A 204 -13.54 -3.72 -2.44
C ILE A 204 -12.42 -3.04 -1.67
N PHE A 205 -11.38 -2.58 -2.38
CA PHE A 205 -10.29 -1.84 -1.77
C PHE A 205 -10.80 -0.63 -0.99
N ASP A 206 -11.58 0.24 -1.64
CA ASP A 206 -12.09 1.47 -1.04
C ASP A 206 -12.95 1.19 0.20
N ARG A 207 -13.88 0.24 0.10
CA ARG A 207 -14.72 -0.17 1.24
C ARG A 207 -13.90 -0.73 2.40
N SER A 208 -12.87 -1.52 2.09
CA SER A 208 -11.96 -2.08 3.10
C SER A 208 -11.19 -0.97 3.80
N ILE A 209 -10.63 0.00 3.06
CA ILE A 209 -9.90 1.12 3.66
C ILE A 209 -10.82 2.06 4.44
N GLU A 210 -12.04 2.33 3.96
CA GLU A 210 -13.03 3.12 4.71
C GLU A 210 -13.43 2.42 6.03
N ALA A 211 -13.64 1.11 6.01
CA ALA A 211 -13.90 0.32 7.21
C ALA A 211 -12.69 0.32 8.17
N PHE A 212 -11.49 0.15 7.63
CA PHE A 212 -10.23 0.23 8.37
C PHE A 212 -10.09 1.59 9.09
N ILE A 213 -10.32 2.70 8.40
CA ILE A 213 -10.23 4.04 8.99
C ILE A 213 -11.31 4.27 10.05
N LYS A 214 -12.54 3.83 9.79
CA LYS A 214 -13.65 4.04 10.73
C LYS A 214 -13.51 3.20 12.00
N VAL A 215 -13.03 1.96 11.89
CA VAL A 215 -13.03 0.99 12.99
C VAL A 215 -11.65 0.80 13.60
N VAL A 216 -10.64 0.45 12.79
CA VAL A 216 -9.29 0.15 13.28
C VAL A 216 -8.56 1.43 13.68
N VAL A 217 -8.54 2.44 12.81
CA VAL A 217 -7.98 3.77 13.15
C VAL A 217 -8.91 4.50 14.14
N GLY A 218 -10.20 4.16 14.14
CA GLY A 218 -11.17 4.76 15.05
C GLY A 218 -11.45 6.23 14.76
N PHE A 219 -11.47 6.63 13.48
CA PHE A 219 -11.68 8.03 13.09
C PHE A 219 -12.98 8.21 12.30
N ASP A 220 -13.80 9.19 12.72
CA ASP A 220 -15.03 9.55 12.03
C ASP A 220 -14.79 10.73 11.07
N LYS A 221 -14.81 10.42 9.76
CA LYS A 221 -14.61 11.41 8.70
C LYS A 221 -15.75 12.42 8.59
N SER A 222 -16.96 12.05 9.00
CA SER A 222 -18.13 12.93 8.90
C SER A 222 -18.04 14.09 9.89
N THR A 223 -17.55 13.80 11.10
CA THR A 223 -17.32 14.80 12.15
C THR A 223 -15.89 15.37 12.14
N GLY A 224 -14.96 14.71 11.44
CA GLY A 224 -13.54 15.10 11.39
C GLY A 224 -12.83 14.87 12.73
N ARG A 225 -13.26 13.87 13.51
CA ARG A 225 -12.78 13.63 14.88
C ARG A 225 -12.56 12.14 15.17
N PRO A 226 -11.67 11.79 16.11
CA PRO A 226 -11.61 10.44 16.64
C PRO A 226 -12.95 10.02 17.27
N ARG A 227 -13.29 8.74 17.12
CA ARG A 227 -14.44 8.13 17.78
C ARG A 227 -14.22 8.14 19.29
N LYS A 228 -15.31 8.32 20.03
CA LYS A 228 -15.27 8.34 21.51
C LYS A 228 -14.62 7.08 22.10
N THR A 229 -14.91 5.91 21.51
CA THR A 229 -14.38 4.61 21.90
C THR A 229 -12.90 4.40 21.55
N GLY A 230 -12.31 5.27 20.72
CA GLY A 230 -11.02 5.00 20.08
C GLY A 230 -11.09 3.90 19.01
N GLY A 231 -9.93 3.51 18.50
CA GLY A 231 -9.71 2.33 17.66
C GLY A 231 -8.58 1.45 18.22
N LEU A 232 -8.07 0.53 17.40
CA LEU A 232 -6.94 -0.35 17.75
C LEU A 232 -5.70 0.44 18.18
N PHE A 233 -5.46 1.59 17.55
CA PHE A 233 -4.32 2.47 17.85
C PHE A 233 -4.59 3.46 18.99
N GLY A 234 -5.69 3.29 19.74
CA GLY A 234 -6.17 4.28 20.70
C GLY A 234 -6.91 5.45 20.03
N HIS A 235 -6.83 6.64 20.60
CA HIS A 235 -7.45 7.85 20.04
C HIS A 235 -6.52 8.51 19.02
N VAL A 236 -6.94 8.52 17.74
CA VAL A 236 -6.17 9.07 16.64
C VAL A 236 -6.50 10.55 16.39
N LYS A 237 -5.49 11.43 16.49
CA LYS A 237 -5.57 12.87 16.19
C LYS A 237 -5.76 13.14 14.70
N ALA A 238 -4.96 12.44 13.89
CA ALA A 238 -4.90 12.65 12.46
C ALA A 238 -4.36 11.38 11.78
N TYR A 239 -4.70 11.22 10.52
CA TYR A 239 -4.04 10.29 9.60
C TYR A 239 -3.86 10.92 8.21
N PHE A 240 -2.87 10.42 7.50
CA PHE A 240 -2.63 10.74 6.08
C PHE A 240 -2.20 9.46 5.37
N GLY A 241 -2.96 9.03 4.37
CA GLY A 241 -2.70 7.81 3.62
C GLY A 241 -2.67 8.03 2.12
N MET A 242 -1.90 7.20 1.42
CA MET A 242 -1.76 7.24 -0.03
C MET A 242 -1.73 5.84 -0.62
N VAL A 243 -2.46 5.65 -1.72
CA VAL A 243 -2.57 4.38 -2.44
C VAL A 243 -1.52 4.27 -3.54
N GLU A 244 -0.72 3.21 -3.46
CA GLU A 244 0.20 2.78 -4.49
C GLU A 244 -0.25 1.47 -5.14
N THR A 245 0.33 1.16 -6.29
CA THR A 245 0.13 -0.10 -7.00
C THR A 245 1.37 -0.96 -6.81
N GLN A 246 1.22 -2.14 -6.24
CA GLN A 246 2.31 -3.10 -6.11
C GLN A 246 2.66 -3.72 -7.47
N GLY A 247 3.74 -4.50 -7.53
CA GLY A 247 4.24 -5.10 -8.78
C GLY A 247 3.24 -6.03 -9.50
N ARG A 248 2.18 -6.49 -8.84
CA ARG A 248 1.08 -7.27 -9.44
C ARG A 248 -0.13 -6.42 -9.86
N GLY A 249 -0.04 -5.09 -9.75
CA GLY A 249 -1.14 -4.17 -10.07
C GLY A 249 -2.21 -4.03 -8.97
N THR A 250 -2.06 -4.74 -7.85
CA THR A 250 -2.92 -4.65 -6.67
C THR A 250 -2.71 -3.32 -5.93
N LEU A 251 -3.79 -2.80 -5.34
CA LEU A 251 -3.77 -1.56 -4.58
C LEU A 251 -3.23 -1.81 -3.17
N HIS A 252 -2.40 -0.88 -2.70
CA HIS A 252 -1.73 -0.93 -1.42
C HIS A 252 -1.75 0.45 -0.77
N LEU A 253 -2.12 0.53 0.51
CA LEU A 253 -2.16 1.80 1.24
C LEU A 253 -0.93 1.95 2.14
N HIS A 254 -0.24 3.07 2.01
CA HIS A 254 0.68 3.57 3.04
C HIS A 254 -0.04 4.62 3.88
N LEU A 255 0.00 4.50 5.21
CA LEU A 255 -0.77 5.34 6.14
C LEU A 255 0.11 5.82 7.29
N LEU A 256 0.18 7.14 7.45
CA LEU A 256 0.76 7.80 8.62
C LEU A 256 -0.35 8.08 9.63
N VAL A 257 -0.12 7.77 10.90
CA VAL A 257 -1.11 7.94 11.99
C VAL A 257 -0.49 8.72 13.16
N TRP A 258 -1.22 9.70 13.69
CA TRP A 258 -0.85 10.49 14.86
C TRP A 258 -1.77 10.14 16.02
N VAL A 259 -1.21 9.60 17.10
CA VAL A 259 -1.98 9.14 18.26
C VAL A 259 -1.95 10.19 19.38
N HIS A 260 -3.02 10.26 20.17
CA HIS A 260 -3.05 11.05 21.40
C HIS A 260 -2.03 10.51 22.42
N GLY A 261 -1.39 11.41 23.18
CA GLY A 261 -0.35 11.02 24.16
C GLY A 261 1.05 10.77 23.58
N ALA A 262 1.21 10.43 22.29
CA ALA A 262 2.52 10.22 21.69
C ALA A 262 3.39 11.51 21.63
N PRO A 263 4.73 11.40 21.78
CA PRO A 263 5.65 12.54 21.71
C PRO A 263 5.68 13.16 20.30
N ARG A 264 5.69 14.50 20.23
CA ARG A 264 5.61 15.25 18.97
C ARG A 264 6.97 15.45 18.30
N SER A 265 8.06 15.25 19.02
CA SER A 265 9.43 15.40 18.52
C SER A 265 10.39 14.42 19.20
N THR A 266 11.55 14.20 18.59
CA THR A 266 12.65 13.43 19.19
C THR A 266 13.05 13.98 20.57
N SER A 267 13.17 15.29 20.73
CA SER A 267 13.54 15.90 22.02
C SER A 267 12.48 15.69 23.10
N GLU A 268 11.20 15.73 22.74
CA GLU A 268 10.12 15.42 23.68
C GLU A 268 10.13 13.94 24.08
N TYR A 269 10.44 13.05 23.15
CA TYR A 269 10.63 11.63 23.45
C TYR A 269 11.80 11.42 24.41
N GLU A 270 12.98 11.99 24.12
CA GLU A 270 14.18 11.86 24.95
C GLU A 270 13.93 12.37 26.38
N ALA A 271 13.25 13.50 26.51
CA ALA A 271 12.87 14.06 27.80
C ALA A 271 11.95 13.12 28.59
N ARG A 272 10.97 12.48 27.94
CA ARG A 272 10.07 11.51 28.60
C ARG A 272 10.79 10.22 28.97
N PHE A 273 11.64 9.72 28.08
CA PHE A 273 12.44 8.51 28.29
C PHE A 273 13.40 8.68 29.47
N GLN A 274 13.96 9.88 29.66
CA GLN A 274 14.83 10.19 30.81
C GLN A 274 14.05 10.48 32.10
N ALA A 275 12.87 11.07 32.01
CA ALA A 275 12.12 11.50 33.19
C ALA A 275 11.29 10.39 33.85
N ASP A 276 10.79 9.42 33.08
CA ASP A 276 9.94 8.33 33.57
C ASP A 276 10.56 6.97 33.33
N LEU A 277 11.00 6.31 34.41
CA LEU A 277 11.59 4.97 34.39
C LEU A 277 10.65 3.89 33.83
N ASN A 278 9.33 4.13 33.83
CA ASN A 278 8.34 3.19 33.30
C ASN A 278 7.99 3.43 31.82
N TYR A 279 8.55 4.47 31.20
CA TYR A 279 8.17 4.86 29.85
C TYR A 279 8.47 3.76 28.82
N GLU A 280 9.60 3.07 28.93
CA GLU A 280 9.93 1.94 28.06
C GLU A 280 8.89 0.81 28.17
N ALA A 281 8.58 0.37 29.39
CA ALA A 281 7.59 -0.68 29.63
C ALA A 281 6.20 -0.29 29.10
N MET A 282 5.82 0.99 29.21
CA MET A 282 4.55 1.51 28.69
C MET A 282 4.50 1.45 27.15
N VAL A 283 5.59 1.86 26.49
CA VAL A 283 5.72 1.84 25.03
C VAL A 283 5.73 0.41 24.50
N LEU A 284 6.43 -0.51 25.17
CA LEU A 284 6.43 -1.93 24.84
C LEU A 284 5.03 -2.53 24.98
N LYS A 285 4.37 -2.32 26.12
CA LYS A 285 2.99 -2.80 26.35
C LYS A 285 2.01 -2.28 25.30
N TYR A 286 2.13 -1.01 24.91
CA TYR A 286 1.34 -0.45 23.81
C TYR A 286 1.63 -1.13 22.48
N SER A 287 2.90 -1.40 22.18
CA SER A 287 3.34 -2.02 20.93
C SER A 287 2.90 -3.48 20.80
N GLU A 288 3.08 -4.26 21.86
CA GLU A 288 2.64 -5.67 21.98
C GLU A 288 1.12 -5.80 21.93
N GLY A 289 0.37 -4.78 22.36
CA GLY A 289 -1.08 -4.74 22.23
C GLY A 289 -1.59 -4.53 20.80
N ILE A 290 -0.71 -4.21 19.85
CA ILE A 290 -1.07 -3.89 18.45
C ILE A 290 -0.44 -4.88 17.47
N VAL A 291 0.81 -5.27 17.73
CA VAL A 291 1.65 -6.07 16.83
C VAL A 291 2.24 -7.27 17.57
N SER A 292 2.21 -8.43 16.93
CA SER A 292 2.93 -9.64 17.32
C SER A 292 3.90 -10.06 16.22
N ASN A 293 5.09 -10.55 16.60
CA ASN A 293 5.98 -11.30 15.70
C ASN A 293 5.93 -12.81 15.98
N SER A 294 5.12 -13.24 16.94
CA SER A 294 4.98 -14.63 17.34
C SER A 294 3.60 -15.17 17.06
N LEU A 295 3.56 -16.39 16.53
CA LEU A 295 2.34 -17.13 16.25
C LEU A 295 1.64 -17.48 17.58
N PRO A 296 0.29 -17.47 17.62
CA PRO A 296 -0.46 -17.76 18.83
C PRO A 296 -0.61 -19.28 19.10
N ILE A 297 0.29 -20.10 18.52
CA ILE A 297 0.34 -21.55 18.69
C ILE A 297 1.77 -21.94 19.05
N ASP A 298 1.95 -22.98 19.86
CA ASP A 298 3.27 -23.38 20.34
C ASP A 298 4.02 -24.24 19.32
N LEU A 299 5.10 -23.68 18.77
CA LEU A 299 5.94 -24.35 17.77
C LEU A 299 6.85 -25.42 18.39
N LEU A 300 7.18 -25.29 19.67
CA LEU A 300 8.19 -26.13 20.33
C LEU A 300 7.59 -27.28 21.14
N GLU A 301 6.28 -27.25 21.40
CA GLU A 301 5.55 -28.32 22.11
C GLU A 301 5.06 -29.41 21.15
N THR A 302 5.32 -29.30 19.84
CA THR A 302 5.00 -30.37 18.90
C THR A 302 6.02 -31.50 18.96
N PRO A 303 5.60 -32.78 18.96
CA PRO A 303 6.53 -33.91 18.99
C PRO A 303 7.50 -33.90 17.82
N CYS A 304 8.74 -34.34 17.98
CA CYS A 304 9.68 -34.39 16.86
C CYS A 304 9.18 -35.33 15.75
N LYS A 305 9.11 -34.89 14.48
CA LYS A 305 8.66 -35.76 13.37
C LYS A 305 9.53 -37.00 13.16
N THR A 306 10.81 -36.96 13.54
CA THR A 306 11.75 -38.07 13.31
C THR A 306 11.79 -39.10 14.45
N CYS A 307 11.79 -38.64 15.70
CA CYS A 307 11.91 -39.54 16.87
C CYS A 307 10.67 -39.60 17.75
N GLU A 308 9.61 -38.85 17.40
CA GLU A 308 8.31 -38.83 18.08
C GLU A 308 8.35 -38.41 19.56
N HIS A 309 9.48 -37.88 20.04
CA HIS A 309 9.60 -37.39 21.41
C HIS A 309 8.69 -36.18 21.63
N ALA A 310 7.83 -36.24 22.66
CA ALA A 310 6.79 -35.26 22.93
C ALA A 310 7.33 -33.86 23.29
N ASP A 311 8.43 -33.81 24.04
CA ASP A 311 9.20 -32.58 24.31
C ASP A 311 10.55 -32.68 23.56
N PRO A 312 10.64 -32.21 22.31
CA PRO A 312 11.84 -32.39 21.49
C PRO A 312 13.02 -31.52 21.93
N LYS A 313 12.80 -30.53 22.80
CA LYS A 313 13.80 -29.54 23.25
C LYS A 313 14.64 -29.02 22.09
N TYR A 314 13.99 -28.42 21.10
CA TYR A 314 14.67 -27.88 19.93
C TYR A 314 15.69 -26.81 20.35
N GLU A 315 16.96 -27.05 20.00
CA GLU A 315 18.04 -26.08 20.18
C GLU A 315 18.15 -25.19 18.95
N ALA A 316 18.19 -23.88 19.18
CA ALA A 316 18.30 -22.88 18.13
C ALA A 316 19.70 -22.89 17.50
N LEU A 317 19.75 -22.74 16.18
CA LEU A 317 20.98 -22.58 15.40
C LEU A 317 21.05 -21.17 14.82
N ASP A 318 22.26 -20.70 14.56
CA ASP A 318 22.46 -19.43 13.88
C ASP A 318 22.09 -19.55 12.38
N PRO A 319 21.39 -18.56 11.81
CA PRO A 319 21.09 -18.55 10.39
C PRO A 319 22.38 -18.62 9.56
N PRO A 320 22.49 -19.56 8.60
CA PRO A 320 23.63 -19.56 7.69
C PRO A 320 23.61 -18.29 6.83
N LEU A 321 24.79 -17.76 6.45
CA LEU A 321 24.89 -16.54 5.63
C LEU A 321 24.10 -16.65 4.31
N THR A 322 24.00 -17.85 3.75
CA THR A 322 23.23 -18.14 2.54
C THR A 322 21.72 -17.95 2.72
N ALA A 323 21.20 -17.96 3.95
CA ALA A 323 19.79 -17.70 4.25
C ALA A 323 19.37 -16.25 3.98
N PHE A 324 20.33 -15.33 3.88
CA PHE A 324 20.10 -13.93 3.54
C PHE A 324 20.28 -13.66 2.04
N GLU A 325 20.81 -14.62 1.28
CA GLU A 325 21.16 -14.47 -0.13
C GLU A 325 20.08 -15.03 -1.05
N LYS A 326 20.12 -14.64 -2.33
CA LYS A 326 19.27 -15.28 -3.34
C LYS A 326 19.65 -16.77 -3.45
N PRO A 327 18.71 -17.71 -3.25
CA PRO A 327 19.02 -19.12 -3.37
C PRO A 327 19.56 -19.45 -4.76
N ARG A 328 20.77 -20.03 -4.82
CA ARG A 328 21.40 -20.40 -6.08
C ARG A 328 20.71 -21.64 -6.64
N ARG A 329 20.32 -21.59 -7.92
CA ARG A 329 19.85 -22.75 -8.68
C ARG A 329 21.02 -23.26 -9.51
N SER A 330 21.64 -24.36 -9.10
CA SER A 330 22.57 -25.11 -9.94
C SER A 330 21.79 -26.06 -10.85
N GLU A 331 22.35 -26.43 -12.01
CA GLU A 331 21.72 -27.40 -12.90
C GLU A 331 21.38 -28.69 -12.13
N GLY A 332 20.10 -29.05 -12.13
CA GLY A 332 19.58 -30.28 -11.51
C GLY A 332 19.34 -30.26 -9.99
N VAL A 333 19.72 -29.21 -9.24
CA VAL A 333 19.52 -29.17 -7.78
C VAL A 333 18.69 -27.95 -7.36
N LEU A 334 17.50 -28.20 -6.82
CA LEU A 334 16.66 -27.17 -6.22
C LEU A 334 17.23 -26.78 -4.84
N PRO A 335 17.27 -25.48 -4.51
CA PRO A 335 17.70 -25.03 -3.19
C PRO A 335 16.73 -25.56 -2.13
N LYS A 336 17.24 -25.70 -0.90
CA LYS A 336 16.48 -26.16 0.26
C LYS A 336 16.32 -25.07 1.29
N GLU A 337 15.30 -25.22 2.13
CA GLU A 337 15.07 -24.36 3.28
C GLU A 337 16.28 -24.31 4.21
N PRO A 338 16.69 -23.11 4.66
CA PRO A 338 17.75 -22.97 5.64
C PRO A 338 17.42 -23.68 6.96
N ILE A 339 18.39 -24.41 7.49
CA ILE A 339 18.31 -25.08 8.78
C ILE A 339 18.47 -24.05 9.91
N MET A 340 17.59 -24.12 10.91
CA MET A 340 17.49 -23.11 11.98
C MET A 340 17.39 -23.72 13.39
N ALA A 341 17.10 -25.02 13.50
CA ALA A 341 17.04 -25.71 14.78
C ALA A 341 17.53 -27.16 14.68
N LYS A 342 17.86 -27.76 15.82
CA LYS A 342 18.11 -29.20 15.95
C LYS A 342 17.32 -29.79 17.12
N CYS A 343 16.81 -31.01 16.97
CA CYS A 343 16.15 -31.73 18.06
C CYS A 343 17.17 -32.13 19.13
N GLY A 344 16.93 -31.82 20.40
CA GLY A 344 17.84 -32.16 21.51
C GLY A 344 17.96 -33.66 21.79
N HIS A 345 17.03 -34.47 21.26
CA HIS A 345 17.00 -35.92 21.48
C HIS A 345 17.65 -36.74 20.34
N CYS A 346 17.22 -36.51 19.09
CA CYS A 346 17.70 -37.28 17.94
C CYS A 346 18.68 -36.51 17.04
N ASN A 347 18.98 -35.25 17.37
CA ASN A 347 19.83 -34.35 16.59
C ASN A 347 19.34 -34.09 15.14
N THR A 348 18.09 -34.42 14.81
CA THR A 348 17.52 -34.04 13.51
C THR A 348 17.55 -32.52 13.35
N MET A 349 18.12 -32.08 12.23
CA MET A 349 18.21 -30.69 11.83
C MET A 349 16.95 -30.27 11.07
N VAL A 350 16.33 -29.16 11.45
CA VAL A 350 15.06 -28.69 10.87
C VAL A 350 15.08 -27.21 10.50
N SER A 351 14.27 -26.81 9.51
CA SER A 351 14.03 -25.41 9.13
C SER A 351 12.99 -24.73 10.04
N SER A 352 12.95 -23.40 10.04
CA SER A 352 11.89 -22.64 10.72
C SER A 352 10.51 -22.95 10.14
N GLN A 353 10.42 -23.08 8.82
CA GLN A 353 9.17 -23.40 8.13
C GLN A 353 8.67 -24.80 8.47
N HIS A 354 9.57 -25.76 8.74
CA HIS A 354 9.18 -27.08 9.24
C HIS A 354 8.44 -26.99 10.57
N LEU A 355 8.98 -26.23 11.53
CA LEU A 355 8.37 -26.02 12.85
C LEU A 355 6.99 -25.36 12.74
N VAL A 356 6.87 -24.30 11.93
CA VAL A 356 5.59 -23.62 11.67
C VAL A 356 4.56 -24.58 11.07
N ARG A 357 4.93 -25.30 10.00
CA ARG A 357 4.05 -26.26 9.32
C ARG A 357 3.62 -27.40 10.24
N GLN A 358 4.53 -27.86 11.10
CA GLN A 358 4.25 -28.91 12.06
C GLN A 358 3.27 -28.44 13.15
N ALA A 359 3.45 -27.25 13.69
CA ALA A 359 2.53 -26.63 14.64
C ALA A 359 1.14 -26.42 14.04
N LEU A 360 1.06 -25.98 12.78
CA LEU A 360 -0.20 -25.85 12.05
C LEU A 360 -0.90 -27.18 11.85
N LEU A 361 -0.17 -28.25 11.50
CA LEU A 361 -0.72 -29.61 11.35
C LEU A 361 -1.23 -30.20 12.68
N HIS A 362 -0.52 -29.92 13.77
CA HIS A 362 -0.91 -30.35 15.12
C HIS A 362 -2.16 -29.60 15.61
N SER A 363 -2.20 -28.28 15.38
CA SER A 363 -3.32 -27.40 15.79
C SER A 363 -4.51 -27.44 14.83
N ARG A 364 -4.40 -28.18 13.71
CA ARG A 364 -5.43 -28.27 12.68
C ARG A 364 -6.69 -28.95 13.26
N PRO A 365 -7.89 -28.35 13.12
CA PRO A 365 -9.13 -29.00 13.50
C PRO A 365 -9.33 -30.36 12.81
N LYS A 366 -9.90 -31.33 13.53
CA LYS A 366 -10.19 -32.68 12.99
C LYS A 366 -11.31 -32.67 11.96
N VAL A 367 -12.25 -31.73 12.11
CA VAL A 367 -13.40 -31.54 11.23
C VAL A 367 -13.40 -30.08 10.78
N TRP A 368 -13.70 -29.84 9.51
CA TRP A 368 -13.88 -28.50 8.96
C TRP A 368 -15.12 -28.46 8.04
N PRO A 369 -15.97 -27.42 8.12
CA PRO A 369 -15.98 -26.37 9.14
C PRO A 369 -16.21 -26.94 10.55
N VAL A 370 -15.70 -26.25 11.58
CA VAL A 370 -15.89 -26.69 12.97
C VAL A 370 -17.34 -26.52 13.42
N GLU A 371 -17.80 -27.38 14.34
CA GLU A 371 -19.11 -27.21 14.96
C GLU A 371 -19.15 -25.87 15.71
N LEU A 372 -20.15 -25.05 15.39
CA LEU A 372 -20.31 -23.73 15.98
C LEU A 372 -21.31 -23.78 17.14
N PRO A 373 -21.07 -23.04 18.24
CA PRO A 373 -22.07 -22.83 19.28
C PRO A 373 -23.41 -22.36 18.67
N LYS A 374 -24.51 -23.03 19.05
CA LYS A 374 -25.86 -22.69 18.58
C LYS A 374 -26.23 -21.27 18.99
N LEU A 375 -26.81 -20.51 18.05
CA LEU A 375 -27.33 -19.17 18.34
C LEU A 375 -28.65 -19.27 19.11
N SER A 376 -28.85 -18.39 20.09
CA SER A 376 -30.16 -18.19 20.71
C SER A 376 -31.08 -17.44 19.75
N GLN A 377 -32.41 -17.65 19.86
CA GLN A 377 -33.39 -16.94 19.01
C GLN A 377 -33.22 -15.41 19.10
N SER A 378 -32.97 -14.88 20.29
CA SER A 378 -32.72 -13.45 20.48
C SER A 378 -31.45 -12.94 19.76
N ALA A 379 -30.38 -13.74 19.71
CA ALA A 379 -29.16 -13.37 18.97
C ALA A 379 -29.41 -13.37 17.46
N ILE A 380 -30.25 -14.29 16.98
CA ILE A 380 -30.68 -14.37 15.58
C ILE A 380 -31.50 -13.14 15.22
N ASP A 381 -32.52 -12.83 16.02
CA ASP A 381 -33.40 -11.68 15.79
C ASP A 381 -32.59 -10.38 15.76
N LYS A 382 -31.65 -10.20 16.70
CA LYS A 382 -30.74 -9.05 16.71
C LYS A 382 -29.93 -8.94 15.42
N TYR A 383 -29.37 -10.05 14.94
CA TYR A 383 -28.60 -10.06 13.70
C TYR A 383 -29.47 -9.69 12.48
N LEU A 384 -30.66 -10.29 12.38
CA LEU A 384 -31.62 -9.99 11.32
C LEU A 384 -32.06 -8.53 11.36
N ASP A 385 -32.29 -7.95 12.54
CA ASP A 385 -32.65 -6.55 12.71
C ASP A 385 -31.52 -5.61 12.29
N GLU A 386 -30.27 -5.93 12.62
CA GLU A 386 -29.10 -5.17 12.19
C GLU A 386 -28.93 -5.20 10.66
N GLU A 387 -29.07 -6.38 10.04
CA GLU A 387 -29.00 -6.54 8.58
C GLU A 387 -30.17 -5.85 7.87
N ALA A 388 -31.39 -5.97 8.40
CA ALA A 388 -32.57 -5.28 7.89
C ALA A 388 -32.44 -3.76 7.99
N ALA A 389 -31.96 -3.24 9.13
CA ALA A 389 -31.70 -1.81 9.30
C ALA A 389 -30.66 -1.31 8.28
N PHE A 390 -29.61 -2.10 8.04
CA PHE A 390 -28.63 -1.81 7.00
C PHE A 390 -29.26 -1.80 5.60
N LEU A 391 -30.00 -2.84 5.23
CA LEU A 391 -30.68 -2.92 3.92
C LEU A 391 -31.68 -1.79 3.72
N LYS A 392 -32.47 -1.45 4.74
CA LYS A 392 -33.40 -0.31 4.73
C LYS A 392 -32.68 1.01 4.49
N SER A 393 -31.53 1.21 5.15
CA SER A 393 -30.71 2.41 4.95
C SER A 393 -30.13 2.52 3.54
N THR A 394 -29.96 1.38 2.85
CA THR A 394 -29.29 1.31 1.54
C THR A 394 -30.27 1.27 0.35
N ALA A 395 -31.43 0.63 0.50
CA ALA A 395 -32.42 0.42 -0.57
C ALA A 395 -33.46 1.56 -0.71
N GLY A 396 -33.52 2.48 0.26
CA GLY A 396 -34.44 3.62 0.22
C GLY A 396 -35.92 3.21 0.12
N LYS A 397 -36.71 3.93 -0.69
CA LYS A 397 -38.19 3.77 -0.78
C LYS A 397 -38.69 2.44 -1.39
N LYS A 398 -37.80 1.58 -1.92
CA LYS A 398 -38.17 0.28 -2.53
C LYS A 398 -37.96 -0.91 -1.61
N TYR A 399 -37.58 -0.68 -0.36
CA TYR A 399 -37.37 -1.74 0.61
C TYR A 399 -38.71 -2.30 1.11
N ASP A 400 -38.94 -3.59 0.86
CA ASP A 400 -40.02 -4.38 1.45
C ASP A 400 -39.45 -5.16 2.64
N PRO A 401 -39.71 -4.72 3.89
CA PRO A 401 -39.14 -5.33 5.08
C PRO A 401 -39.62 -6.77 5.29
N GLU A 402 -40.89 -7.07 5.02
CA GLU A 402 -41.46 -8.40 5.26
C GLU A 402 -40.84 -9.43 4.32
N ARG A 403 -40.76 -9.11 3.02
CA ARG A 403 -40.15 -10.00 2.04
C ARG A 403 -38.65 -10.23 2.27
N ALA A 404 -37.93 -9.20 2.70
CA ALA A 404 -36.51 -9.32 3.05
C ALA A 404 -36.34 -10.17 4.31
N HIS A 405 -37.16 -9.94 5.34
CA HIS A 405 -37.15 -10.73 6.58
C HIS A 405 -37.49 -12.19 6.33
N ASP A 406 -38.50 -12.48 5.51
CA ASP A 406 -38.90 -13.86 5.20
C ASP A 406 -37.82 -14.59 4.41
N HIS A 407 -37.17 -13.92 3.45
CA HIS A 407 -36.04 -14.52 2.74
C HIS A 407 -34.86 -14.78 3.67
N MET A 408 -34.47 -13.81 4.51
CA MET A 408 -33.35 -13.97 5.45
C MET A 408 -33.66 -15.04 6.50
N ARG A 409 -34.88 -15.07 7.04
CA ARG A 409 -35.36 -16.10 7.98
C ARG A 409 -35.36 -17.48 7.31
N SER A 410 -35.79 -17.57 6.06
CA SER A 410 -35.76 -18.82 5.28
C SER A 410 -34.33 -19.29 4.99
N SER A 411 -33.43 -18.40 4.55
CA SER A 411 -31.99 -18.72 4.38
C SER A 411 -31.34 -19.12 5.71
N PHE A 412 -31.72 -18.48 6.81
CA PHE A 412 -31.22 -18.80 8.15
C PHE A 412 -31.78 -20.13 8.70
N GLN A 413 -33.06 -20.42 8.49
CA GLN A 413 -33.67 -21.71 8.84
C GLN A 413 -33.10 -22.84 7.98
N ALA A 414 -32.92 -22.60 6.68
CA ALA A 414 -32.19 -23.50 5.79
C ALA A 414 -30.73 -23.67 6.23
N TYR A 415 -30.11 -22.63 6.81
CA TYR A 415 -28.78 -22.71 7.38
C TYR A 415 -28.75 -23.61 8.62
N LEU A 416 -29.66 -23.40 9.59
CA LEU A 416 -29.78 -24.24 10.79
C LEU A 416 -30.14 -25.70 10.46
N ALA A 417 -30.93 -25.91 9.40
CA ALA A 417 -31.25 -27.25 8.90
C ALA A 417 -30.11 -27.85 8.06
N GLY A 418 -29.33 -27.01 7.38
CA GLY A 418 -28.30 -27.37 6.39
C GLY A 418 -26.87 -27.44 6.93
N THR A 419 -26.59 -26.98 8.16
CA THR A 419 -25.35 -27.30 8.88
C THR A 419 -25.17 -28.81 9.06
N VAL A 420 -26.28 -29.55 9.10
CA VAL A 420 -26.30 -31.03 9.07
C VAL A 420 -25.71 -31.59 7.75
N HIS A 421 -25.74 -30.84 6.63
CA HIS A 421 -25.36 -31.33 5.31
C HIS A 421 -23.90 -31.07 4.87
N MET A 422 -23.20 -30.07 5.44
CA MET A 422 -21.74 -29.93 5.20
C MET A 422 -20.92 -30.86 6.10
N GLU A 423 -21.36 -31.07 7.34
CA GLU A 423 -20.78 -32.06 8.26
C GLU A 423 -21.00 -33.50 7.75
N SER A 424 -22.09 -33.75 7.01
CA SER A 424 -22.38 -35.05 6.37
C SER A 424 -21.89 -35.17 4.93
N ASN A 425 -21.18 -34.17 4.38
CA ASN A 425 -20.66 -34.24 3.01
C ASN A 425 -19.40 -35.11 2.98
N VAL A 426 -19.60 -36.41 2.80
CA VAL A 426 -18.53 -37.42 2.76
C VAL A 426 -17.41 -37.01 1.81
N ASP A 427 -17.74 -36.53 0.60
CA ASP A 427 -16.76 -36.10 -0.41
C ASP A 427 -15.85 -34.97 0.09
N TYR A 428 -16.39 -34.03 0.87
CA TYR A 428 -15.62 -32.90 1.40
C TYR A 428 -14.72 -33.33 2.57
N GLN A 429 -15.21 -34.19 3.46
CA GLN A 429 -14.39 -34.72 4.56
C GLN A 429 -13.27 -35.65 4.04
N GLU A 430 -13.53 -36.45 3.02
CA GLU A 430 -12.51 -37.25 2.33
C GLU A 430 -11.46 -36.36 1.65
N LEU A 431 -11.88 -35.28 1.00
CA LEU A 431 -10.97 -34.29 0.41
C LEU A 431 -10.09 -33.63 1.48
N LEU A 432 -10.63 -33.32 2.65
CA LEU A 432 -9.85 -32.76 3.77
C LEU A 432 -8.87 -33.77 4.37
N ALA A 433 -9.25 -35.04 4.48
CA ALA A 433 -8.37 -36.11 4.93
C ALA A 433 -7.21 -36.32 3.95
N GLY A 434 -7.50 -36.36 2.65
CA GLY A 434 -6.49 -36.41 1.60
C GLY A 434 -5.57 -35.18 1.61
N ALA A 435 -6.12 -33.99 1.82
CA ALA A 435 -5.33 -32.76 1.97
C ALA A 435 -4.39 -32.82 3.18
N ARG A 436 -4.87 -33.29 4.34
CA ARG A 436 -4.04 -33.46 5.54
C ARG A 436 -2.88 -34.42 5.28
N ALA A 437 -3.14 -35.58 4.70
CA ALA A 437 -2.09 -36.56 4.37
C ALA A 437 -1.04 -35.96 3.42
N SER A 438 -1.48 -35.23 2.40
CA SER A 438 -0.58 -34.53 1.46
C SER A 438 0.28 -33.47 2.16
N LEU A 439 -0.28 -32.72 3.11
CA LEU A 439 0.49 -31.75 3.89
C LEU A 439 1.52 -32.44 4.80
N GLU A 440 1.13 -33.52 5.48
CA GLU A 440 2.02 -34.31 6.33
C GLU A 440 3.19 -34.90 5.53
N GLU A 441 2.92 -35.45 4.34
CA GLU A 441 3.95 -35.95 3.42
C GLU A 441 4.87 -34.82 2.95
N SER A 442 4.30 -33.66 2.60
CA SER A 442 5.05 -32.52 2.10
C SER A 442 5.93 -31.82 3.14
N ASN A 443 5.64 -31.96 4.44
CA ASN A 443 6.39 -31.28 5.50
C ASN A 443 7.65 -32.05 5.89
N THR A 444 8.71 -31.97 5.09
CA THR A 444 10.02 -32.54 5.43
C THR A 444 10.79 -31.61 6.37
N ALA A 445 11.88 -32.09 6.97
CA ALA A 445 12.73 -31.30 7.86
C ALA A 445 13.32 -30.05 7.19
N SER A 446 13.49 -30.07 5.86
CA SER A 446 13.91 -28.93 5.05
C SER A 446 13.43 -29.14 3.62
N ASN A 447 12.36 -28.42 3.26
CA ASN A 447 11.73 -28.59 1.95
C ASN A 447 12.59 -27.99 0.83
N THR A 448 12.53 -28.62 -0.34
CA THR A 448 13.04 -28.03 -1.58
C THR A 448 12.18 -26.87 -2.03
N TYR A 449 12.77 -25.93 -2.77
CA TYR A 449 12.04 -24.78 -3.29
C TYR A 449 10.83 -25.18 -4.12
N VAL A 450 9.68 -24.64 -3.74
CA VAL A 450 8.45 -24.64 -4.51
C VAL A 450 8.00 -23.19 -4.66
N ALA A 451 7.44 -22.84 -5.82
CA ALA A 451 6.88 -21.51 -6.01
C ALA A 451 5.67 -21.32 -5.07
N PRO A 452 5.45 -20.12 -4.48
CA PRO A 452 4.38 -19.91 -3.51
C PRO A 452 2.97 -20.31 -3.98
N ASP A 453 2.69 -20.19 -5.29
CA ASP A 453 1.42 -20.59 -5.89
C ASP A 453 1.25 -22.10 -6.06
N LYS A 454 2.30 -22.87 -5.80
CA LYS A 454 2.34 -24.34 -5.86
C LYS A 454 2.64 -24.98 -4.50
N ASP A 455 2.86 -24.18 -3.45
CA ASP A 455 3.13 -24.69 -2.11
C ASP A 455 1.88 -25.39 -1.55
N PRO A 456 1.99 -26.63 -1.03
CA PRO A 456 0.85 -27.39 -0.53
C PRO A 456 0.05 -26.69 0.56
N PHE A 457 0.71 -25.96 1.48
CA PHE A 457 0.02 -25.21 2.54
C PHE A 457 -0.74 -24.00 1.98
N CYS A 458 -0.23 -23.37 0.92
CA CYS A 458 -0.94 -22.29 0.22
C CYS A 458 -2.13 -22.80 -0.62
N LEU A 459 -2.11 -24.07 -1.01
CA LEU A 459 -3.17 -24.72 -1.78
C LEU A 459 -4.20 -25.45 -0.91
N ASP A 460 -3.93 -25.55 0.40
CA ASP A 460 -4.80 -26.20 1.36
C ASP A 460 -6.24 -25.65 1.28
N PRO A 461 -7.26 -26.53 1.22
CA PRO A 461 -8.66 -26.11 1.10
C PRO A 461 -9.13 -25.20 2.24
N ILE A 462 -8.71 -25.46 3.48
CA ILE A 462 -9.10 -24.65 4.65
C ILE A 462 -8.51 -23.25 4.52
N TYR A 463 -7.22 -23.15 4.19
CA TYR A 463 -6.61 -21.84 3.98
C TYR A 463 -7.25 -21.05 2.83
N ARG A 464 -7.52 -21.70 1.70
CA ARG A 464 -8.18 -21.06 0.55
C ARG A 464 -9.55 -20.54 0.93
N GLU A 465 -10.32 -21.29 1.71
CA GLU A 465 -11.60 -20.83 2.24
C GLU A 465 -11.41 -19.63 3.17
N LEU A 466 -10.54 -19.75 4.18
CA LEU A 466 -10.28 -18.68 5.15
C LEU A 466 -9.93 -17.36 4.45
N SER A 467 -8.97 -17.37 3.53
CA SER A 467 -8.46 -16.17 2.83
C SER A 467 -9.42 -15.58 1.79
N SER A 468 -10.37 -16.37 1.28
CA SER A 468 -11.30 -15.94 0.22
C SER A 468 -12.66 -15.47 0.76
N MET A 469 -13.07 -15.99 1.92
CA MET A 469 -14.36 -15.67 2.54
C MET A 469 -14.33 -14.27 3.17
N PRO A 470 -15.38 -13.45 3.01
CA PRO A 470 -15.50 -12.22 3.78
C PRO A 470 -15.62 -12.53 5.28
N PHE A 471 -15.30 -11.55 6.13
CA PHE A 471 -15.53 -11.68 7.57
C PHE A 471 -17.02 -11.92 7.84
N GLY A 472 -17.34 -13.10 8.36
CA GLY A 472 -18.71 -13.56 8.59
C GLY A 472 -19.10 -13.60 10.07
N PRO A 473 -20.41 -13.63 10.38
CA PRO A 473 -20.90 -13.75 11.76
C PRO A 473 -20.37 -14.99 12.48
N ASN A 474 -20.09 -16.06 11.73
CA ASN A 474 -19.58 -17.32 12.26
C ASN A 474 -18.16 -17.22 12.81
N GLU A 475 -17.33 -16.30 12.30
CA GLU A 475 -15.96 -16.11 12.77
C GLU A 475 -15.90 -15.56 14.20
N THR A 476 -17.01 -14.99 14.70
CA THR A 476 -17.14 -14.54 16.09
C THR A 476 -17.54 -15.66 17.05
N ARG A 477 -17.95 -16.83 16.51
CA ARG A 477 -18.41 -18.00 17.28
C ARG A 477 -17.43 -19.16 17.27
N LEU A 478 -16.29 -19.01 16.59
CA LEU A 478 -15.25 -20.05 16.55
C LEU A 478 -14.75 -20.33 17.98
N PRO A 479 -14.53 -21.60 18.35
CA PRO A 479 -13.85 -21.95 19.59
C PRO A 479 -12.47 -21.29 19.67
N ASP A 480 -12.01 -20.95 20.87
CA ASP A 480 -10.76 -20.21 21.08
C ASP A 480 -9.56 -20.89 20.40
N GLU A 481 -9.39 -22.20 20.56
CA GLU A 481 -8.33 -22.98 19.90
C GLU A 481 -8.38 -22.86 18.37
N THR A 482 -9.59 -22.83 17.79
CA THR A 482 -9.76 -22.63 16.34
C THR A 482 -9.42 -21.21 15.93
N VAL A 483 -9.70 -20.21 16.77
CA VAL A 483 -9.27 -18.82 16.53
C VAL A 483 -7.75 -18.72 16.46
N LEU A 484 -7.03 -19.36 17.40
CA LEU A 484 -5.56 -19.39 17.38
C LEU A 484 -5.03 -20.06 16.11
N PHE A 485 -5.60 -21.20 15.70
CA PHE A 485 -5.27 -21.86 14.45
C PHE A 485 -5.51 -20.97 13.22
N VAL A 486 -6.65 -20.25 13.17
CA VAL A 486 -6.98 -19.33 12.07
C VAL A 486 -5.97 -18.18 11.99
N ILE A 487 -5.64 -17.55 13.12
CA ILE A 487 -4.64 -16.47 13.16
C ILE A 487 -3.28 -17.00 12.69
N ALA A 488 -2.83 -18.14 13.24
CA ALA A 488 -1.54 -18.74 12.89
C ALA A 488 -1.46 -19.11 11.40
N THR A 489 -2.54 -19.67 10.84
CA THR A 489 -2.64 -20.02 9.42
C THR A 489 -2.57 -18.76 8.55
N LEU A 490 -3.34 -17.72 8.87
CA LEU A 490 -3.33 -16.47 8.12
C LEU A 490 -1.97 -15.76 8.20
N ALA A 491 -1.34 -15.72 9.37
CA ALA A 491 0.00 -15.15 9.54
C ALA A 491 1.05 -15.93 8.72
N SER A 492 1.00 -17.25 8.76
CA SER A 492 1.96 -18.12 8.07
C SER A 492 1.88 -18.04 6.54
N VAL A 493 0.79 -17.52 5.97
CA VAL A 493 0.65 -17.39 4.50
C VAL A 493 0.66 -15.92 4.04
N LEU A 494 0.07 -15.01 4.81
CA LEU A 494 -0.07 -13.61 4.43
C LEU A 494 1.05 -12.71 4.96
N GLN A 495 1.74 -13.13 6.03
CA GLN A 495 2.76 -12.34 6.73
C GLN A 495 4.16 -12.95 6.64
N VAL A 496 4.29 -14.14 6.05
CA VAL A 496 5.59 -14.79 5.87
C VAL A 496 6.42 -14.11 4.78
N HIS A 497 7.67 -13.81 5.12
CA HIS A 497 8.71 -13.56 4.15
C HIS A 497 9.27 -14.90 3.68
N TRP A 498 9.04 -15.26 2.42
CA TRP A 498 9.53 -16.53 1.90
C TRP A 498 11.05 -16.62 1.98
N TRP A 499 11.57 -17.73 2.51
CA TRP A 499 13.01 -18.02 2.57
C TRP A 499 13.69 -17.99 1.21
N SER A 500 12.91 -18.19 0.15
CA SER A 500 13.38 -18.12 -1.22
C SER A 500 13.56 -16.70 -1.75
N HIS A 501 13.14 -15.71 -0.95
CA HIS A 501 13.11 -14.29 -1.26
C HIS A 501 12.29 -13.96 -2.51
N CYS A 502 11.97 -12.68 -2.67
CA CYS A 502 11.33 -12.18 -3.89
C CYS A 502 12.28 -11.23 -4.63
N ALA A 503 11.98 -10.91 -5.88
CA ALA A 503 12.81 -10.03 -6.69
C ALA A 503 13.06 -8.66 -6.02
N SER A 504 12.12 -8.18 -5.19
CA SER A 504 12.29 -6.92 -4.46
C SER A 504 13.33 -6.99 -3.33
N CYS A 505 13.74 -8.17 -2.88
CA CYS A 505 14.74 -8.34 -1.83
C CYS A 505 16.14 -7.90 -2.24
N PHE A 506 16.45 -8.04 -3.54
CA PHE A 506 17.79 -7.91 -4.10
C PHE A 506 17.92 -6.62 -4.90
N LYS A 507 17.59 -5.51 -4.23
CA LYS A 507 17.76 -4.14 -4.75
C LYS A 507 18.81 -3.43 -3.90
N GLN A 508 19.57 -2.53 -4.51
CA GLN A 508 20.50 -1.68 -3.77
C GLN A 508 19.75 -0.90 -2.70
N SER A 509 20.24 -1.00 -1.46
CA SER A 509 19.63 -0.39 -0.29
C SER A 509 20.70 0.15 0.62
N ARG A 510 20.34 1.08 1.53
CA ARG A 510 21.27 1.57 2.56
C ARG A 510 21.61 0.49 3.59
N ASN A 511 20.78 -0.54 3.71
CA ASN A 511 20.86 -1.54 4.78
C ASN A 511 21.75 -2.73 4.41
N THR A 512 22.01 -2.95 3.11
CA THR A 512 22.85 -4.05 2.63
C THR A 512 24.02 -3.53 1.81
N ARG A 513 25.24 -3.98 2.14
CA ARG A 513 26.48 -3.62 1.41
C ARG A 513 26.55 -4.21 0.00
N ALA A 514 25.75 -5.24 -0.28
CA ALA A 514 25.69 -5.91 -1.57
C ALA A 514 24.24 -6.19 -1.99
N ALA A 515 23.93 -6.00 -3.28
CA ALA A 515 22.61 -6.29 -3.86
C ALA A 515 22.21 -7.78 -3.80
N GLN A 516 23.13 -8.67 -3.40
CA GLN A 516 22.88 -10.11 -3.24
C GLN A 516 22.30 -10.48 -1.88
N MET A 517 22.32 -9.57 -0.90
CA MET A 517 21.70 -9.80 0.42
C MET A 517 20.28 -9.25 0.47
N CYS A 518 19.42 -9.92 1.23
CA CYS A 518 18.05 -9.52 1.48
C CYS A 518 18.02 -8.15 2.17
N ARG A 519 17.56 -7.12 1.46
CA ARG A 519 17.44 -5.76 2.02
C ARG A 519 16.52 -5.65 3.23
N TYR A 520 15.65 -6.65 3.41
CA TYR A 520 14.70 -6.76 4.52
C TYR A 520 15.28 -7.50 5.73
N LEU A 521 16.55 -7.91 5.65
CA LEU A 521 17.30 -8.58 6.71
C LEU A 521 16.63 -9.86 7.22
N PHE A 522 15.95 -10.58 6.33
CA PHE A 522 15.41 -11.91 6.61
C PHE A 522 16.47 -12.99 6.35
N PRO A 523 16.56 -14.03 7.21
CA PRO A 523 15.79 -14.24 8.45
C PRO A 523 16.11 -13.20 9.55
N ARG A 524 15.10 -12.75 10.28
CA ARG A 524 15.27 -11.78 11.38
C ARG A 524 15.82 -12.46 12.63
N ALA A 525 16.54 -11.71 13.46
CA ALA A 525 17.09 -12.28 14.68
C ALA A 525 15.97 -12.58 15.69
N ARG A 526 16.22 -13.57 16.53
CA ARG A 526 15.35 -13.91 17.65
C ARG A 526 15.47 -12.85 18.74
N VAL A 527 14.36 -12.58 19.42
CA VAL A 527 14.27 -11.60 20.49
C VAL A 527 13.55 -12.27 21.65
N GLU A 528 14.26 -12.54 22.73
CA GLU A 528 13.68 -13.22 23.91
C GLU A 528 12.76 -12.29 24.71
N VAL A 529 13.17 -11.02 24.85
CA VAL A 529 12.44 -10.00 25.61
C VAL A 529 12.34 -8.74 24.77
N GLY A 530 11.12 -8.18 24.69
CA GLY A 530 10.87 -6.94 23.97
C GLY A 530 11.67 -5.77 24.55
N ARG A 531 12.21 -4.90 23.69
CA ARG A 531 12.99 -3.73 24.09
C ARG A 531 12.91 -2.61 23.06
N ILE A 532 13.20 -1.38 23.47
CA ILE A 532 13.33 -0.26 22.54
C ILE A 532 14.74 -0.26 21.94
N GLY A 533 14.86 -0.52 20.64
CA GLY A 533 16.11 -0.40 19.89
C GLY A 533 16.39 1.04 19.45
N THR A 534 17.55 1.27 18.80
CA THR A 534 17.96 2.61 18.35
C THR A 534 17.07 3.17 17.24
N SER A 535 16.59 2.28 16.36
CA SER A 535 15.83 2.63 15.16
C SER A 535 14.41 2.05 15.13
N ALA A 536 14.11 1.05 15.97
CA ALA A 536 12.82 0.36 16.00
C ALA A 536 12.52 -0.23 17.38
N ILE A 537 11.25 -0.53 17.63
CA ILE A 537 10.85 -1.36 18.77
C ILE A 537 11.05 -2.83 18.39
N LEU A 538 11.82 -3.54 19.19
CA LEU A 538 12.11 -4.96 19.00
C LEU A 538 11.09 -5.75 19.83
N LEU A 539 10.15 -6.40 19.16
CA LEU A 539 9.17 -7.28 19.80
C LEU A 539 9.68 -8.71 19.83
N VAL A 540 9.22 -9.48 20.81
CA VAL A 540 9.57 -10.90 20.99
C VAL A 540 9.40 -11.68 19.69
N ARG A 541 10.40 -12.48 19.35
CA ARG A 541 10.41 -13.38 18.18
C ARG A 541 11.06 -14.68 18.60
N LYS A 542 10.29 -15.78 18.58
CA LYS A 542 10.74 -17.09 19.04
C LYS A 542 11.40 -17.89 17.91
N LEU A 543 11.97 -19.04 18.28
CA LEU A 543 12.53 -20.01 17.34
C LEU A 543 11.43 -20.51 16.39
N GLY A 544 11.71 -20.53 15.09
CA GLY A 544 10.76 -20.92 14.04
C GLY A 544 10.01 -19.74 13.39
N GLU A 545 10.10 -18.54 13.97
CA GLU A 545 9.34 -17.35 13.54
C GLU A 545 10.24 -16.32 12.85
N GLU A 546 11.49 -16.68 12.53
CA GLU A 546 12.49 -15.79 11.92
C GLU A 546 12.07 -15.21 10.57
N TYR A 547 11.12 -15.85 9.90
CA TYR A 547 10.55 -15.46 8.62
C TYR A 547 9.14 -14.85 8.70
N ILE A 548 8.59 -14.66 9.90
CA ILE A 548 7.27 -14.04 10.09
C ILE A 548 7.46 -12.53 10.29
N ASN A 549 6.77 -11.73 9.46
CA ASN A 549 6.68 -10.27 9.69
C ASN A 549 5.75 -9.98 10.86
N GLY A 550 5.92 -8.80 11.47
CA GLY A 550 5.00 -8.32 12.50
C GLY A 550 3.59 -8.12 11.94
N TYR A 551 2.59 -8.60 12.68
CA TYR A 551 1.19 -8.54 12.27
C TYR A 551 0.27 -8.22 13.44
N SER A 552 -0.96 -7.83 13.12
CA SER A 552 -2.04 -7.62 14.08
C SER A 552 -3.11 -8.70 13.90
N ASP A 553 -3.40 -9.43 14.98
CA ASP A 553 -4.45 -10.46 15.02
C ASP A 553 -5.81 -9.92 14.56
N VAL A 554 -6.13 -8.70 15.00
CA VAL A 554 -7.39 -8.03 14.68
C VAL A 554 -7.49 -7.74 13.18
N ILE A 555 -6.41 -7.24 12.57
CA ILE A 555 -6.40 -6.93 11.13
C ILE A 555 -6.39 -8.23 10.32
N LEU A 556 -5.63 -9.24 10.73
CA LEU A 556 -5.62 -10.55 10.05
C LEU A 556 -7.02 -11.16 10.02
N ARG A 557 -7.74 -11.19 11.14
CA ARG A 557 -9.08 -11.77 11.20
C ARG A 557 -10.09 -10.96 10.39
N ALA A 558 -10.12 -9.64 10.57
CA ALA A 558 -11.15 -8.80 9.97
C ALA A 558 -10.94 -8.52 8.48
N PHE A 559 -9.68 -8.37 8.03
CA PHE A 559 -9.36 -7.96 6.66
C PHE A 559 -8.64 -9.04 5.85
N LYS A 560 -8.08 -10.07 6.51
CA LYS A 560 -7.46 -11.24 5.88
C LYS A 560 -6.43 -10.86 4.81
N CYS A 561 -5.57 -9.92 5.17
CA CYS A 561 -4.66 -9.30 4.24
C CYS A 561 -3.28 -9.07 4.84
N ASN A 562 -2.28 -9.00 3.95
CA ASN A 562 -0.94 -8.55 4.32
C ASN A 562 -0.98 -7.07 4.77
N HIS A 563 -0.36 -6.81 5.91
CA HIS A 563 -0.22 -5.50 6.52
C HIS A 563 1.01 -5.46 7.41
N ASP A 564 1.57 -4.27 7.58
CA ASP A 564 2.72 -4.02 8.44
C ASP A 564 2.44 -2.79 9.30
N ILE A 565 2.89 -2.79 10.56
CA ILE A 565 2.68 -1.71 11.52
C ILE A 565 4.02 -1.41 12.19
N GLN A 566 4.57 -0.25 11.86
CA GLN A 566 5.79 0.24 12.47
C GLN A 566 5.45 1.30 13.51
N ILE A 567 5.86 1.05 14.74
CA ILE A 567 5.71 2.01 15.84
C ILE A 567 6.83 3.05 15.75
N MET A 568 6.45 4.30 15.53
CA MET A 568 7.37 5.44 15.31
C MET A 568 7.45 6.36 16.54
N ILE A 569 7.65 5.77 17.73
CA ILE A 569 7.74 6.51 18.99
C ILE A 569 9.22 6.63 19.41
N GLY A 570 9.93 7.64 18.86
CA GLY A 570 11.18 8.19 19.44
C GLY A 570 12.53 7.83 18.82
N GLY A 571 13.53 8.70 19.04
CA GLY A 571 14.92 8.55 18.58
C GLY A 571 15.28 9.37 17.32
N ALA A 572 16.55 9.76 17.18
CA ALA A 572 17.02 10.54 16.03
C ALA A 572 16.98 9.72 14.71
N GLU A 573 17.29 8.42 14.77
CA GLU A 573 17.22 7.52 13.61
C GLU A 573 15.77 7.28 13.16
N MET A 574 14.82 7.28 14.10
CA MET A 574 13.40 7.14 13.80
C MET A 574 12.81 8.39 13.12
N ALA A 575 13.37 9.58 13.37
CA ALA A 575 12.99 10.82 12.68
C ALA A 575 13.36 10.79 11.18
N GLU A 576 14.48 10.15 10.81
CA GLU A 576 14.82 9.93 9.39
C GLU A 576 13.77 9.05 8.70
N ARG A 577 13.30 8.00 9.40
CA ARG A 577 12.24 7.11 8.92
C ARG A 577 10.90 7.81 8.78
N ILE A 578 10.57 8.73 9.68
CA ILE A 578 9.38 9.58 9.56
C ILE A 578 9.43 10.44 8.29
N TYR A 579 10.56 11.11 8.05
CA TYR A 579 10.75 11.92 6.84
C TYR A 579 10.69 11.05 5.58
N TYR A 580 11.28 9.85 5.65
CA TYR A 580 11.23 8.91 4.55
C TYR A 580 9.83 8.35 4.32
N ALA A 581 9.08 7.96 5.35
CA ALA A 581 7.71 7.46 5.23
C ALA A 581 6.80 8.50 4.55
N CYS A 582 6.97 9.79 4.88
CA CYS A 582 6.30 10.91 4.18
C CYS A 582 6.70 11.03 2.70
N LYS A 583 7.96 10.70 2.36
CA LYS A 583 8.49 10.69 0.99
C LYS A 583 8.02 9.46 0.22
N TYR A 584 7.97 8.30 0.87
CA TYR A 584 7.65 7.00 0.32
C TYR A 584 6.18 6.88 -0.02
N THR A 585 5.29 7.36 0.86
CA THR A 585 3.85 7.44 0.59
C THR A 585 3.50 8.20 -0.69
N THR A 586 4.45 8.92 -1.30
CA THR A 586 4.19 9.78 -2.46
C THR A 586 5.25 9.61 -3.54
N LYS A 587 5.82 8.40 -3.66
CA LYS A 587 6.85 8.11 -4.65
C LYS A 587 6.38 8.43 -6.06
N ASP A 588 7.25 8.98 -6.90
CA ASP A 588 6.96 9.22 -8.31
C ASP A 588 6.63 7.86 -8.97
N GLN A 589 5.63 7.81 -9.84
CA GLN A 589 5.32 6.65 -10.68
C GLN A 589 6.49 6.38 -11.65
N GLN A 590 6.71 5.10 -12.00
CA GLN A 590 7.83 4.67 -12.85
C GLN A 590 7.99 5.54 -14.10
N LYS A 591 9.23 5.88 -14.43
CA LYS A 591 9.59 6.72 -15.57
C LYS A 591 10.11 5.83 -16.69
N VAL A 592 9.35 5.73 -17.78
CA VAL A 592 9.74 4.92 -18.94
C VAL A 592 10.70 5.69 -19.86
N GLU A 593 10.90 7.01 -19.70
CA GLU A 593 11.64 7.82 -20.68
C GLU A 593 12.34 9.07 -20.13
N CYS A 594 13.28 9.62 -20.92
CA CYS A 594 13.95 10.91 -20.70
C CYS A 594 12.96 12.08 -20.75
N ARG A 595 12.67 12.63 -19.56
CA ARG A 595 11.70 13.72 -19.37
C ARG A 595 12.05 14.98 -20.17
N THR A 596 13.32 15.35 -20.25
CA THR A 596 13.76 16.58 -20.94
C THR A 596 13.63 16.45 -22.45
N ALA A 597 13.99 15.30 -23.02
CA ALA A 597 13.81 15.06 -24.45
C ALA A 597 12.33 15.14 -24.86
N LEU A 598 11.45 14.50 -24.07
CA LEU A 598 10.00 14.55 -24.32
C LEU A 598 9.44 15.97 -24.21
N ALA A 599 9.84 16.69 -23.16
CA ALA A 599 9.41 18.06 -22.91
C ALA A 599 9.81 19.02 -24.04
N LEU A 600 11.02 18.86 -24.56
CA LEU A 600 11.56 19.66 -25.67
C LEU A 600 10.87 19.32 -26.98
N ALA A 601 10.75 18.03 -27.33
CA ALA A 601 10.04 17.59 -28.54
C ALA A 601 8.58 18.06 -28.57
N ALA A 602 7.89 18.02 -27.42
CA ALA A 602 6.53 18.53 -27.28
C ALA A 602 6.42 20.05 -27.50
N PHE A 603 7.46 20.79 -27.10
CA PHE A 603 7.55 22.24 -27.31
C PHE A 603 7.80 22.55 -28.79
N ASP A 604 8.75 21.87 -29.43
CA ASP A 604 9.09 22.08 -30.84
C ASP A 604 7.95 21.73 -31.77
N THR A 605 7.28 20.59 -31.53
CA THR A 605 6.10 20.18 -32.27
C THR A 605 5.00 21.25 -32.21
N ARG A 606 4.87 21.94 -31.07
CA ARG A 606 3.87 23.00 -30.90
C ARG A 606 4.27 24.28 -31.62
N ILE A 607 5.56 24.64 -31.64
CA ILE A 607 6.08 25.76 -32.45
C ILE A 607 5.84 25.50 -33.94
N GLN A 608 6.17 24.30 -34.43
CA GLN A 608 5.97 23.95 -35.84
C GLN A 608 4.49 24.06 -36.25
N ARG A 609 3.57 23.59 -35.40
CA ARG A 609 2.12 23.77 -35.62
C ARG A 609 1.66 25.22 -35.54
N GLU A 610 2.38 26.11 -34.87
CA GLU A 610 2.05 27.55 -34.83
C GLU A 610 2.54 28.23 -36.12
N LEU A 611 3.71 27.86 -36.61
CA LEU A 611 4.26 28.34 -37.89
C LEU A 611 3.36 27.92 -39.06
N SER A 612 2.98 26.64 -39.13
CA SER A 612 2.10 26.14 -40.19
C SER A 612 0.72 26.83 -40.22
N THR A 613 0.16 27.16 -39.05
CA THR A 613 -1.12 27.91 -38.96
C THR A 613 -0.94 29.38 -39.36
N ALA A 614 0.23 29.97 -39.10
CA ALA A 614 0.53 31.32 -39.56
C ALA A 614 0.70 31.36 -41.09
N GLU A 615 1.34 30.34 -41.68
CA GLU A 615 1.46 30.16 -43.14
C GLU A 615 0.09 30.02 -43.83
N SER A 616 -0.89 29.40 -43.16
CA SER A 616 -2.27 29.31 -43.66
C SER A 616 -3.10 30.58 -43.44
N GLY A 617 -2.51 31.69 -43.01
CA GLY A 617 -3.17 33.00 -42.87
C GLY A 617 -3.85 33.27 -41.52
N GLU A 618 -3.76 32.38 -40.53
CA GLU A 618 -4.40 32.54 -39.21
C GLU A 618 -3.36 32.75 -38.09
N ALA A 619 -2.77 33.95 -38.02
CA ALA A 619 -1.81 34.26 -36.96
C ALA A 619 -2.47 34.23 -35.56
N LEU A 620 -2.04 33.30 -34.71
CA LEU A 620 -2.54 33.17 -33.34
C LEU A 620 -2.03 34.30 -32.44
N SER A 621 -2.90 34.86 -31.58
CA SER A 621 -2.48 35.80 -30.55
C SER A 621 -1.53 35.16 -29.54
N ASP A 622 -0.68 35.98 -28.89
CA ASP A 622 0.28 35.51 -27.89
C ASP A 622 -0.40 34.78 -26.71
N GLU A 623 -1.60 35.22 -26.32
CA GLU A 623 -2.41 34.55 -25.30
C GLU A 623 -2.82 33.13 -25.72
N VAL A 624 -3.24 32.98 -26.99
CA VAL A 624 -3.62 31.68 -27.55
C VAL A 624 -2.40 30.77 -27.67
N LYS A 625 -1.27 31.30 -28.16
CA LYS A 625 0.02 30.57 -28.23
C LYS A 625 0.44 30.07 -26.85
N CYS A 626 0.48 30.95 -25.84
CA CYS A 626 0.86 30.55 -24.48
C CYS A 626 -0.04 29.45 -23.93
N ARG A 627 -1.35 29.59 -24.04
CA ARG A 627 -2.32 28.60 -23.55
C ARG A 627 -2.15 27.25 -24.26
N ARG A 628 -1.97 27.25 -25.59
CA ARG A 628 -1.73 26.03 -26.37
C ARG A 628 -0.38 25.39 -26.04
N ARG A 629 0.68 26.17 -25.83
CA ARG A 629 2.00 25.69 -25.39
C ARG A 629 1.93 25.05 -24.00
N LEU A 630 1.32 25.72 -23.02
CA LEU A 630 1.12 25.17 -21.67
C LEU A 630 0.32 23.86 -21.71
N ALA A 631 -0.83 23.85 -22.39
CA ALA A 631 -1.69 22.68 -22.52
C ALA A 631 -0.98 21.51 -23.23
N SER A 632 -0.29 21.78 -24.35
CA SER A 632 0.49 20.78 -25.10
C SER A 632 1.60 20.19 -24.25
N HIS A 633 2.34 21.04 -23.52
CA HIS A 633 3.43 20.59 -22.69
C HIS A 633 2.91 19.75 -21.53
N MET A 634 1.90 20.22 -20.79
CA MET A 634 1.25 19.46 -19.72
C MET A 634 0.78 18.08 -20.20
N PHE A 635 0.06 18.02 -21.32
CA PHE A 635 -0.43 16.75 -21.90
C PHE A 635 0.71 15.78 -22.21
N ASN A 636 1.79 16.25 -22.87
CA ASN A 636 2.91 15.38 -23.20
C ASN A 636 3.69 14.93 -21.95
N MET A 637 3.74 15.75 -20.89
CA MET A 637 4.36 15.36 -19.62
C MET A 637 3.56 14.31 -18.84
N THR A 638 2.24 14.20 -19.05
CA THR A 638 1.38 13.29 -18.27
C THR A 638 0.89 12.07 -19.06
N ARG A 639 0.84 12.13 -20.40
CA ARG A 639 0.31 11.03 -21.25
C ARG A 639 1.14 9.74 -21.24
N LYS A 640 2.41 9.81 -20.83
CA LYS A 640 3.36 8.67 -20.86
C LYS A 640 3.42 7.93 -19.53
N GLN A 641 2.49 8.22 -18.63
CA GLN A 641 2.46 7.59 -17.33
C GLN A 641 1.61 6.32 -17.37
N GLU A 642 2.20 5.22 -16.91
CA GLU A 642 1.49 3.96 -16.72
C GLU A 642 0.78 3.97 -15.37
N VAL A 643 -0.52 3.67 -15.38
CA VAL A 643 -1.36 3.60 -14.18
C VAL A 643 -2.12 2.27 -14.22
N ALA A 644 -2.10 1.51 -13.14
CA ALA A 644 -2.81 0.23 -13.08
C ALA A 644 -4.32 0.44 -13.14
N GLY A 645 -5.03 -0.50 -13.79
CA GLY A 645 -6.48 -0.48 -13.95
C GLY A 645 -7.27 -0.25 -12.64
N PRO A 646 -6.95 -0.95 -11.54
CA PRO A 646 -7.62 -0.73 -10.25
C PRO A 646 -7.42 0.69 -9.70
N LEU A 647 -6.25 1.31 -9.94
CA LEU A 647 -5.99 2.67 -9.49
C LEU A 647 -6.80 3.69 -10.32
N CYS A 648 -6.90 3.49 -11.64
CA CYS A 648 -7.78 4.28 -12.50
C CYS A 648 -9.24 4.23 -12.01
N ALA A 649 -9.72 3.03 -11.69
CA ALA A 649 -11.05 2.82 -11.13
C ALA A 649 -11.22 3.52 -9.76
N LEU A 650 -10.22 3.47 -8.88
CA LEU A 650 -10.25 4.16 -7.59
C LEU A 650 -10.38 5.68 -7.76
N TYR A 651 -9.68 6.29 -8.71
CA TYR A 651 -9.84 7.72 -9.01
C TYR A 651 -11.25 8.04 -9.52
N LEU A 652 -11.86 7.18 -10.34
CA LEU A 652 -13.25 7.37 -10.74
C LEU A 652 -14.20 7.28 -9.54
N LEU A 653 -13.93 6.39 -8.58
CA LEU A 653 -14.73 6.27 -7.36
C LEU A 653 -14.56 7.47 -6.42
N ARG A 654 -13.34 7.98 -6.23
CA ARG A 654 -13.02 8.92 -5.13
C ARG A 654 -12.44 10.27 -5.53
N GLU A 655 -12.05 10.46 -6.79
CA GLU A 655 -11.34 11.63 -7.32
C GLU A 655 -9.93 11.87 -6.75
N SER A 656 -9.42 10.95 -5.92
CA SER A 656 -8.09 11.01 -5.31
C SER A 656 -7.58 9.61 -4.95
N CYS A 657 -6.26 9.45 -4.96
CA CYS A 657 -5.54 8.30 -4.41
C CYS A 657 -5.20 8.44 -2.91
N ALA A 658 -5.53 9.59 -2.29
CA ALA A 658 -5.20 9.86 -0.90
C ALA A 658 -6.41 9.67 0.04
N TYR A 659 -6.11 9.26 1.27
CA TYR A 659 -7.04 9.22 2.39
C TYR A 659 -6.56 10.19 3.45
N THR A 660 -7.33 11.25 3.70
CA THR A 660 -6.92 12.28 4.66
C THR A 660 -7.96 12.47 5.75
N SER A 661 -7.48 12.80 6.95
CA SER A 661 -8.31 13.18 8.10
C SER A 661 -8.72 14.65 8.06
N HIS A 662 -7.95 15.49 7.36
CA HIS A 662 -8.10 16.94 7.32
C HIS A 662 -8.15 17.45 5.87
N PHE A 663 -8.72 18.64 5.72
CA PHE A 663 -8.76 19.36 4.44
C PHE A 663 -7.58 20.30 4.31
N TYR A 664 -6.97 20.32 3.13
CA TYR A 664 -5.85 21.19 2.82
C TYR A 664 -6.28 22.29 1.84
N LYS A 665 -5.83 23.52 2.10
CA LYS A 665 -6.03 24.66 1.20
C LYS A 665 -4.69 25.33 0.96
N LYS A 666 -4.38 25.58 -0.31
CA LYS A 666 -3.18 26.33 -0.70
C LYS A 666 -3.43 27.82 -0.47
N MET A 667 -2.61 28.43 0.38
CA MET A 667 -2.60 29.89 0.56
C MET A 667 -1.40 30.50 -0.15
N SER A 668 -1.58 31.65 -0.79
CA SER A 668 -0.46 32.40 -1.34
C SER A 668 0.17 33.23 -0.25
N ILE A 669 1.37 32.86 0.18
CA ILE A 669 2.12 33.62 1.19
C ILE A 669 2.26 35.09 0.78
N ARG A 670 2.44 35.37 -0.52
CA ARG A 670 2.50 36.75 -1.04
C ARG A 670 1.22 37.52 -0.82
N HIS A 671 0.05 36.90 -1.02
CA HIS A 671 -1.23 37.57 -0.75
C HIS A 671 -1.46 37.74 0.75
N VAL A 672 -1.07 36.76 1.58
CA VAL A 672 -1.12 36.89 3.05
C VAL A 672 -0.23 38.04 3.50
N LEU A 673 1.03 38.08 3.06
CA LEU A 673 1.97 39.16 3.38
C LEU A 673 1.47 40.52 2.87
N LYS A 674 0.91 40.59 1.66
CA LYS A 674 0.32 41.83 1.14
C LYS A 674 -0.89 42.27 1.98
N PHE A 675 -1.77 41.33 2.34
CA PHE A 675 -2.92 41.59 3.20
C PHE A 675 -2.47 42.12 4.56
N LEU A 676 -1.52 41.43 5.21
CA LEU A 676 -0.92 41.87 6.47
C LEU A 676 -0.26 43.25 6.32
N HIS A 677 0.47 43.52 5.23
CA HIS A 677 1.07 44.83 4.97
C HIS A 677 0.06 45.95 4.81
N GLN A 678 -1.10 45.65 4.23
CA GLN A 678 -2.14 46.63 3.98
C GLN A 678 -3.05 46.88 5.18
N HIS A 679 -3.08 45.97 6.17
CA HIS A 679 -4.06 45.99 7.26
C HIS A 679 -3.44 45.81 8.66
N SER A 680 -2.11 45.86 8.78
CA SER A 680 -1.40 45.82 10.06
C SER A 680 -0.81 47.20 10.33
N ASP A 681 -1.29 47.85 11.39
CA ASP A 681 -0.74 49.14 11.87
C ASP A 681 0.64 48.96 12.52
N THR A 682 1.01 47.74 12.88
CA THR A 682 2.33 47.36 13.37
C THR A 682 3.28 46.95 12.25
N PRO A 683 4.50 47.51 12.16
CA PRO A 683 5.53 47.00 11.25
C PRO A 683 5.94 45.60 11.69
N PHE A 684 5.62 44.60 10.87
CA PHE A 684 6.06 43.23 11.09
C PHE A 684 7.45 43.03 10.46
N GLN A 685 8.45 42.71 11.28
CA GLN A 685 9.72 42.18 10.81
C GLN A 685 9.57 40.68 10.58
N LEU A 686 9.92 40.23 9.38
CA LEU A 686 9.97 38.82 9.06
C LEU A 686 11.30 38.27 9.57
N GLU A 687 11.34 37.78 10.81
CA GLU A 687 12.51 37.09 11.32
C GLU A 687 12.65 35.75 10.60
N VAL A 688 13.65 35.66 9.73
CA VAL A 688 14.08 34.37 9.18
C VAL A 688 14.94 33.70 10.23
N THR A 689 14.33 32.95 11.15
CA THR A 689 15.08 32.04 12.02
C THR A 689 15.65 30.91 11.17
N THR A 690 16.89 31.07 10.73
CA THR A 690 17.67 29.97 10.13
C THR A 690 17.99 28.95 11.22
N ASN A 691 17.14 27.95 11.42
CA ASN A 691 17.45 26.76 12.22
C ASN A 691 18.42 25.82 11.47
N ILE A 692 19.48 26.38 10.87
CA ILE A 692 20.61 25.61 10.36
C ILE A 692 21.72 25.81 11.38
N LYS A 693 21.81 24.92 12.37
CA LYS A 693 23.06 24.74 13.11
C LYS A 693 24.11 24.33 12.08
N VAL A 694 24.97 25.27 11.69
CA VAL A 694 26.23 24.99 11.02
C VAL A 694 27.01 24.09 11.97
N LYS A 695 27.01 22.78 11.73
CA LYS A 695 27.98 21.88 12.35
C LYS A 695 29.35 22.29 11.81
N MET A 696 30.06 23.16 12.55
CA MET A 696 31.51 23.19 12.44
C MET A 696 32.01 21.79 12.80
N ARG A 697 32.66 21.12 11.85
CA ARG A 697 33.42 19.90 12.11
C ARG A 697 34.52 20.25 13.12
N PRO A 698 34.59 19.59 14.30
CA PRO A 698 35.79 19.68 15.11
C PRO A 698 36.91 18.94 14.36
N HIS A 699 38.08 19.56 14.28
CA HIS A 699 39.31 18.88 13.91
C HIS A 699 39.51 17.69 14.86
N LEU A 700 39.46 16.47 14.31
CA LEU A 700 39.95 15.28 14.99
C LEU A 700 41.48 15.37 15.01
N GLY A 701 42.04 15.64 16.19
CA GLY A 701 43.44 15.37 16.46
C GLY A 701 43.70 13.88 16.40
N GLU A 702 44.85 13.52 15.83
CA GLU A 702 45.42 12.19 15.87
C GLU A 702 45.56 11.72 17.32
N CYS A 703 44.92 10.60 17.67
CA CYS A 703 45.32 9.77 18.81
C CYS A 703 44.92 8.31 18.56
N ASP A 704 45.96 7.52 18.33
CA ASP A 704 46.16 6.10 18.58
C ASP A 704 45.04 5.09 18.35
N ALA A 705 45.25 4.33 17.27
CA ALA A 705 44.66 3.02 17.05
C ALA A 705 45.26 1.99 18.01
N SER A 706 44.55 1.65 19.09
CA SER A 706 44.60 0.28 19.63
C SER A 706 43.39 -0.03 20.52
N ARG A 707 42.77 -1.19 20.24
CA ARG A 707 41.81 -1.94 21.07
C ARG A 707 40.49 -1.24 21.44
N ILE A 708 39.41 -1.57 20.72
CA ILE A 708 38.15 -2.03 21.34
C ILE A 708 37.52 -3.10 20.41
N GLU A 709 37.20 -4.23 21.02
CA GLU A 709 36.67 -5.46 20.45
C GLU A 709 35.21 -5.36 20.01
N SER A 710 34.82 -6.38 19.24
CA SER A 710 33.51 -6.75 18.73
C SER A 710 32.27 -6.39 19.58
N SER A 711 31.31 -5.69 18.96
CA SER A 711 29.88 -5.90 19.21
C SER A 711 29.07 -5.46 17.97
N ASN A 712 28.82 -6.41 17.06
CA ASN A 712 27.85 -6.27 15.98
C ASN A 712 26.43 -6.34 16.60
N VAL A 713 25.84 -5.20 16.92
CA VAL A 713 24.40 -5.12 17.23
C VAL A 713 23.71 -4.56 16.00
N GLY A 714 23.16 -5.47 15.18
CA GLY A 714 22.47 -5.16 13.94
C GLY A 714 21.13 -4.48 14.16
N SER A 715 20.86 -3.43 13.39
CA SER A 715 19.62 -2.67 13.36
C SER A 715 18.50 -3.49 12.71
N GLU A 716 17.50 -3.92 13.49
CA GLU A 716 16.32 -4.58 12.94
C GLU A 716 15.20 -3.57 12.67
N SER A 717 14.91 -3.29 11.41
CA SER A 717 13.54 -3.34 10.86
C SER A 717 13.59 -2.85 9.42
N ASP A 718 13.50 -3.77 8.47
CA ASP A 718 13.28 -3.39 7.08
C ASP A 718 12.28 -4.34 6.47
N SER A 719 11.07 -3.85 6.25
CA SER A 719 10.08 -4.40 5.31
C SER A 719 9.65 -3.33 4.30
N SER A 720 10.08 -2.08 4.50
CA SER A 720 9.57 -0.94 3.73
C SER A 720 10.63 0.09 3.34
N ASP A 721 11.87 -0.29 3.02
CA ASP A 721 12.97 0.68 2.87
C ASP A 721 14.08 0.08 1.94
N LEU A 722 14.80 0.73 1.00
CA LEU A 722 14.89 2.07 0.41
C LEU A 722 15.64 1.95 -0.94
N GLU A 723 15.14 2.48 -2.06
CA GLU A 723 15.92 2.61 -3.31
C GLU A 723 16.85 3.84 -3.23
N SER A 724 18.16 3.63 -3.46
CA SER A 724 19.06 4.68 -3.92
C SER A 724 18.94 4.76 -5.44
N ASP A 725 18.38 5.86 -5.97
CA ASP A 725 18.50 6.20 -7.39
C ASP A 725 19.94 6.68 -7.68
N GLU A 726 20.92 5.80 -7.47
CA GLU A 726 22.20 5.86 -8.17
C GLU A 726 22.12 4.88 -9.34
N GLU A 727 21.34 5.26 -10.35
CA GLU A 727 21.65 4.78 -11.70
C GLU A 727 22.97 5.45 -12.10
N GLU A 728 24.09 4.80 -11.78
CA GLU A 728 25.30 4.99 -12.57
C GLU A 728 25.00 4.42 -13.96
N ASP A 729 24.85 5.32 -14.92
CA ASP A 729 25.10 5.05 -16.34
C ASP A 729 26.53 4.50 -16.47
N ALA A 730 26.71 3.20 -16.25
CA ALA A 730 27.89 2.47 -16.69
C ALA A 730 27.83 2.31 -18.21
N SER A 731 27.84 3.43 -18.93
CA SER A 731 28.34 3.46 -20.29
C SER A 731 29.87 3.37 -20.16
N LEU A 732 30.41 2.20 -20.52
CA LEU A 732 31.84 1.99 -20.71
C LEU A 732 32.33 2.96 -21.81
N LEU A 733 32.69 4.18 -21.42
CA LEU A 733 33.52 5.06 -22.21
C LEU A 733 34.92 4.47 -22.16
N ALA A 734 35.26 3.70 -23.20
CA ALA A 734 36.63 3.31 -23.48
C ALA A 734 37.50 4.57 -23.54
N GLY A 735 38.35 4.74 -22.52
CA GLY A 735 39.43 5.73 -22.53
C GLY A 735 40.51 5.34 -23.54
N PRO A 736 41.27 6.31 -24.07
CA PRO A 736 42.14 6.11 -25.22
C PRO A 736 43.33 5.21 -24.86
N SER A 737 43.58 4.24 -25.75
CA SER A 737 44.74 3.36 -25.75
C SER A 737 46.04 4.17 -25.81
N LEU A 738 46.90 4.03 -24.81
CA LEU A 738 48.30 4.44 -24.90
C LEU A 738 49.09 3.37 -25.68
N PRO A 739 50.00 3.76 -26.59
CA PRO A 739 50.71 2.84 -27.46
C PRO A 739 51.83 2.13 -26.69
N GLY A 740 51.89 0.80 -26.85
CA GLY A 740 53.03 0.01 -26.42
C GLY A 740 54.27 0.37 -27.24
N GLN A 741 55.36 0.70 -26.54
CA GLN A 741 56.69 0.67 -27.11
C GLN A 741 57.27 -0.73 -26.96
N SER A 742 57.74 -1.25 -28.08
CA SER A 742 58.66 -2.37 -28.22
C SER A 742 59.92 -2.19 -27.40
N SER A 743 60.27 -3.20 -26.60
CA SER A 743 61.60 -3.82 -26.40
C SER A 743 61.56 -4.63 -25.12
#